data_AF-A0A1H1TG80-F1
#
_entry.id   AF-A0A1H1TG80-F1
#
_cell.length_a   1.000
_cell.length_b   1.000
_cell.length_c   1.000
_cell.angle_alpha   90.00
_cell.angle_beta   90.00
_cell.angle_gamma   90.00
#
_symmetry.space_group_name_H-M   'P 1'
#
loop_
_entity.id
_entity.type
_entity.pdbx_description
1 polymer ?
#
loop_
_entity_poly.entity_id
_entity_poly.type
_entity_poly.pdbx_seq_one_letter_code
_entity_poly.pdbx_strand_id
1 'polypeptide(L)'
;MSAEGATVSRSDVLLDVQGLKTHFATDDGVVRAVDGVDLSLARGRTTCLVGESGCGKSITARSILQLVDPPGRITAGHVWWHGDPGAAEPADLAALDPRGERMRSMRGADISMIFQEPMAAMSPMYTVGEQLVEAIQLHLPLSRREATEKAVHLLGRVGIPRPEQRMHAYSFQLSGGMCQRVMIAMALACEPSLLIADEPTTALDVTTQARILDLLAELQADTGMAMLFITHDLGVVAEIADDVAVMYLGQVVEEGSVTEVFDHPRHPYTQALIASVPRLGSRGGRTSRLAAIEGIVPHPLLRPAGCSFHPRCHAPVGDACEELTPELHEVDGGPAARCHWYDDAVRPEGRTLPLIPAAPAVAAAPPAPVARDEAAPVLEVRDLTVHYPVKRGLLNRTVGHVRAVDGVGLTIAAGETLGLVGESGCGKTTLGRAVVRALAPTSGQIVYHGDKGAVDLAGLSDSALRAYRGQVRMIFQDPFSALNPRMTLLQLLAEPFRNPAVRRDRVDSETEQRVADMLVRVGLRPEYMRRYPHAFSGGQRQRVNIARALITRPRLVVADEAVSALDVSVRAQILNLLADLRDEYDLTYLFISHDLSVVEHLCDRVAVMYLGRIVETTTTDRLFDAPQHPYTEALLSAVPVADPHRRGGRTTRLSDELPDPAAPPPGCAFHTRCPHVRAERCGTEVPQLRGIAPGHDVACHHAEALELRGVRHPISSPS
;
A
#
# COMPACT_ATOMS: atom_id res chain seq x y z
N MET A 1 9.84 1.70 29.43
CA MET A 1 9.08 2.11 30.64
C MET A 1 7.65 2.26 30.20
N SER A 2 6.78 1.37 30.67
CA SER A 2 5.38 1.27 30.26
C SER A 2 4.61 2.50 30.71
N ALA A 3 4.08 3.29 29.77
CA ALA A 3 3.13 4.34 30.07
C ALA A 3 1.75 3.70 30.23
N GLU A 4 1.40 3.36 31.48
CA GLU A 4 0.02 3.07 31.87
C GLU A 4 -0.86 4.31 31.58
N GLY A 5 -2.07 4.07 31.07
CA GLY A 5 -2.97 5.07 30.49
C GLY A 5 -3.11 6.34 31.32
N ALA A 6 -2.49 7.42 30.86
CA ALA A 6 -2.76 8.75 31.33
C ALA A 6 -4.03 9.25 30.62
N THR A 7 -5.12 9.45 31.38
CA THR A 7 -6.29 10.20 30.92
C THR A 7 -5.83 11.58 30.45
N VAL A 8 -6.05 11.90 29.17
CA VAL A 8 -5.67 13.18 28.55
C VAL A 8 -6.33 14.32 29.34
N SER A 9 -5.53 15.20 29.92
CA SER A 9 -6.04 16.42 30.56
C SER A 9 -6.62 17.33 29.49
N ARG A 10 -7.69 18.07 29.81
CA ARG A 10 -8.30 19.06 28.90
C ARG A 10 -7.32 20.18 28.49
N SER A 11 -6.21 20.34 29.22
CA SER A 11 -5.09 21.23 28.86
C SER A 11 -4.21 20.73 27.72
N ASP A 12 -4.26 19.42 27.43
CA ASP A 12 -3.34 18.74 26.52
C ASP A 12 -3.95 18.54 25.13
N VAL A 13 -5.25 18.82 24.98
CA VAL A 13 -5.97 18.80 23.72
C VAL A 13 -5.55 19.99 22.86
N LEU A 14 -5.01 19.68 21.68
CA LEU A 14 -4.57 20.66 20.68
C LEU A 14 -5.67 21.00 19.68
N LEU A 15 -6.41 19.98 19.25
CA LEU A 15 -7.52 20.08 18.30
C LEU A 15 -8.70 19.23 18.82
N ASP A 16 -9.89 19.80 18.83
CA ASP A 16 -11.13 19.09 19.17
C ASP A 16 -12.19 19.28 18.07
N VAL A 17 -12.56 18.18 17.42
CA VAL A 17 -13.57 18.13 16.35
C VAL A 17 -14.86 17.61 16.95
N GLN A 18 -15.96 18.36 16.79
CA GLN A 18 -17.25 18.04 17.39
C GLN A 18 -18.36 18.02 16.34
N GLY A 19 -18.99 16.87 16.14
CA GLY A 19 -20.14 16.68 15.27
C GLY A 19 -19.93 17.15 13.83
N LEU A 20 -18.70 17.06 13.31
CA LEU A 20 -18.33 17.60 11.99
C LEU A 20 -19.12 16.92 10.87
N LYS A 21 -19.74 17.72 9.99
CA LYS A 21 -20.47 17.25 8.82
C LYS A 21 -19.97 17.95 7.56
N THR A 22 -19.55 17.17 6.59
CA THR A 22 -19.10 17.65 5.28
C THR A 22 -19.83 16.88 4.19
N HIS A 23 -20.68 17.60 3.45
CA HIS A 23 -21.59 17.04 2.46
C HIS A 23 -21.33 17.63 1.07
N PHE A 24 -21.59 16.85 0.02
CA PHE A 24 -21.46 17.25 -1.37
C PHE A 24 -22.83 17.20 -2.03
N ALA A 25 -23.28 18.33 -2.57
CA ALA A 25 -24.49 18.37 -3.38
C ALA A 25 -24.15 17.94 -4.82
N THR A 26 -24.74 16.83 -5.26
CA THR A 26 -24.63 16.31 -6.63
C THR A 26 -26.00 16.22 -7.27
N ASP A 27 -26.06 16.07 -8.60
CA ASP A 27 -27.33 15.92 -9.33
C ASP A 27 -28.15 14.71 -8.85
N ASP A 28 -27.48 13.65 -8.38
CA ASP A 28 -28.09 12.42 -7.87
C ASP A 28 -28.49 12.49 -6.38
N GLY A 29 -28.23 13.61 -5.69
CA GLY A 29 -28.53 13.79 -4.26
C GLY A 29 -27.36 14.33 -3.43
N VAL A 30 -27.50 14.28 -2.10
CA VAL A 30 -26.50 14.80 -1.15
C VAL A 30 -25.60 13.67 -0.64
N VAL A 31 -24.36 13.65 -1.10
CA VAL A 31 -23.34 12.70 -0.64
C VAL A 31 -22.87 13.16 0.74
N ARG A 32 -23.16 12.38 1.79
CA ARG A 32 -22.67 12.66 3.14
C ARG A 32 -21.30 11.99 3.32
N ALA A 33 -20.21 12.72 3.08
CA ALA A 33 -18.87 12.15 3.17
C ALA A 33 -18.38 12.07 4.63
N VAL A 34 -18.69 13.08 5.43
CA VAL A 34 -18.45 13.16 6.87
C VAL A 34 -19.78 13.54 7.51
N ASP A 35 -20.23 12.84 8.54
CA ASP A 35 -21.60 12.99 9.07
C ASP A 35 -21.68 12.76 10.59
N GLY A 36 -21.06 13.65 11.34
CA GLY A 36 -20.99 13.59 12.81
C GLY A 36 -19.71 12.92 13.27
N VAL A 37 -18.56 13.40 12.77
CA VAL A 37 -17.25 12.98 13.31
C VAL A 37 -16.94 13.79 14.55
N ASP A 38 -16.64 13.06 15.62
CA ASP A 38 -16.03 13.56 16.84
C ASP A 38 -14.59 13.01 16.87
N LEU A 39 -13.60 13.86 17.16
CA LEU A 39 -12.19 13.46 17.20
C LEU A 39 -11.38 14.47 18.04
N SER A 40 -10.62 13.97 19.01
CA SER A 40 -9.73 14.80 19.83
C SER A 40 -8.26 14.44 19.57
N LEU A 41 -7.42 15.46 19.37
CA LEU A 41 -5.98 15.29 19.18
C LEU A 41 -5.21 15.93 20.33
N ALA A 42 -4.32 15.15 20.93
CA ALA A 42 -3.47 15.61 22.03
C ALA A 42 -2.06 15.96 21.55
N ARG A 43 -1.40 16.88 22.25
CA ARG A 43 -0.02 17.32 21.97
C ARG A 43 0.97 16.17 22.06
N GLY A 44 1.96 16.16 21.18
CA GLY A 44 3.05 15.17 21.20
C GLY A 44 2.59 13.72 21.03
N ARG A 45 1.31 13.47 20.70
CA ARG A 45 0.75 12.15 20.46
C ARG A 45 0.42 11.96 18.98
N THR A 46 0.46 10.71 18.56
CA THR A 46 0.03 10.29 17.23
C THR A 46 -1.34 9.63 17.33
N THR A 47 -2.35 10.27 16.74
CA THR A 47 -3.69 9.70 16.57
C THR A 47 -3.84 9.17 15.14
N CYS A 48 -4.10 7.87 15.00
CA CYS A 48 -4.29 7.23 13.71
C CYS A 48 -5.78 7.16 13.36
N LEU A 49 -6.16 7.68 12.18
CA LEU A 49 -7.51 7.55 11.64
C LEU A 49 -7.54 6.48 10.54
N VAL A 50 -8.24 5.38 10.79
CA VAL A 50 -8.26 4.18 9.93
C VAL A 50 -9.65 3.82 9.44
N GLY A 51 -9.73 3.07 8.35
CA GLY A 51 -11.00 2.60 7.77
C GLY A 51 -10.87 2.27 6.29
N GLU A 52 -11.90 1.67 5.69
CA GLU A 52 -11.98 1.39 4.25
C GLU A 52 -11.95 2.68 3.40
N SER A 53 -11.58 2.57 2.13
CA SER A 53 -11.54 3.68 1.19
C SER A 53 -12.95 4.25 1.00
N GLY A 54 -13.02 5.57 0.89
CA GLY A 54 -14.29 6.28 0.79
C GLY A 54 -15.07 6.40 2.11
N CYS A 55 -14.53 5.96 3.25
CA CYS A 55 -15.20 6.15 4.54
C CYS A 55 -15.16 7.59 5.07
N GLY A 56 -14.37 8.49 4.47
CA GLY A 56 -14.36 9.92 4.81
C GLY A 56 -13.09 10.46 5.48
N LYS A 57 -12.03 9.66 5.63
CA LYS A 57 -10.77 10.04 6.31
C LYS A 57 -10.12 11.31 5.74
N SER A 58 -9.78 11.29 4.46
CA SER A 58 -9.15 12.43 3.76
C SER A 58 -10.08 13.66 3.71
N ILE A 59 -11.40 13.45 3.61
CA ILE A 59 -12.36 14.56 3.68
C ILE A 59 -12.41 15.17 5.08
N THR A 60 -12.25 14.36 6.14
CA THR A 60 -12.15 14.85 7.52
C THR A 60 -10.92 15.74 7.69
N ALA A 61 -9.75 15.27 7.26
CA ALA A 61 -8.51 16.07 7.23
C ALA A 61 -8.65 17.38 6.45
N ARG A 62 -9.20 17.32 5.22
CA ARG A 62 -9.45 18.52 4.42
C ARG A 62 -10.47 19.45 5.06
N SER A 63 -11.46 18.92 5.76
CA SER A 63 -12.48 19.73 6.45
C SER A 63 -11.89 20.50 7.63
N ILE A 64 -11.01 19.89 8.43
CA ILE A 64 -10.28 20.56 9.52
C ILE A 64 -9.56 21.80 8.98
N LEU A 65 -8.90 21.67 7.84
CA LEU A 65 -8.21 22.77 7.18
C LEU A 65 -9.08 23.58 6.22
N GLN A 66 -10.39 23.37 6.13
CA GLN A 66 -11.29 23.98 5.14
C GLN A 66 -10.77 23.94 3.67
N LEU A 67 -10.09 22.85 3.28
CA LEU A 67 -9.58 22.57 1.93
C LEU A 67 -10.53 21.67 1.13
N VAL A 68 -11.84 21.72 1.44
CA VAL A 68 -12.85 20.92 0.74
C VAL A 68 -13.20 21.59 -0.59
N ASP A 69 -12.99 20.88 -1.69
CA ASP A 69 -13.32 21.38 -3.03
C ASP A 69 -14.84 21.44 -3.26
N PRO A 70 -15.34 22.46 -4.00
CA PRO A 70 -16.72 22.47 -4.48
C PRO A 70 -17.04 21.20 -5.28
N PRO A 71 -18.25 20.63 -5.16
CA PRO A 71 -19.42 21.16 -4.46
C PRO A 71 -19.49 20.86 -2.95
N GLY A 72 -18.42 20.31 -2.37
CA GLY A 72 -18.36 19.96 -0.95
C GLY A 72 -18.37 21.17 -0.03
N ARG A 73 -19.09 21.06 1.10
CA ARG A 73 -19.19 22.10 2.13
C ARG A 73 -19.29 21.49 3.51
N ILE A 74 -18.71 22.16 4.49
CA ILE A 74 -18.99 21.89 5.91
C ILE A 74 -20.41 22.41 6.18
N THR A 75 -21.32 21.53 6.60
CA THR A 75 -22.73 21.84 6.81
C THR A 75 -23.10 22.00 8.28
N ALA A 76 -22.32 21.38 9.18
CA ALA A 76 -22.49 21.48 10.63
C ALA A 76 -21.21 21.03 11.37
N GLY A 77 -21.18 21.29 12.67
CA GLY A 77 -20.10 20.90 13.58
C GLY A 77 -19.07 22.00 13.80
N HIS A 78 -18.13 21.74 14.72
CA HIS A 78 -17.10 22.67 15.17
C HIS A 78 -15.72 22.02 15.10
N VAL A 79 -14.69 22.82 14.84
CA VAL A 79 -13.29 22.39 14.84
C VAL A 79 -12.49 23.36 15.69
N TRP A 80 -12.40 23.07 16.98
CA TRP A 80 -11.71 23.92 17.96
C TRP A 80 -10.20 23.72 17.89
N TRP A 81 -9.49 24.75 17.45
CA TRP A 81 -8.04 24.86 17.54
C TRP A 81 -7.67 25.57 18.84
N HIS A 82 -6.95 24.89 19.72
CA HIS A 82 -6.50 25.47 20.99
C HIS A 82 -5.13 26.14 20.88
N GLY A 83 -4.28 25.75 19.92
CA GLY A 83 -2.95 26.32 19.71
C GLY A 83 -2.02 26.18 20.92
N ASP A 84 -0.74 26.52 20.84
CA ASP A 84 0.21 26.28 21.95
C ASP A 84 -0.16 27.00 23.28
N PRO A 85 0.24 26.46 24.45
CA PRO A 85 -0.08 27.10 25.73
C PRO A 85 0.43 28.55 25.77
N GLY A 86 -0.49 29.51 25.93
CA GLY A 86 -0.17 30.95 25.90
C GLY A 86 -0.23 31.61 24.51
N ALA A 87 -0.63 30.88 23.48
CA ALA A 87 -0.95 31.42 22.15
C ALA A 87 -2.30 32.17 22.15
N ALA A 88 -2.72 32.63 20.96
CA ALA A 88 -3.98 33.33 20.75
C ALA A 88 -5.20 32.52 21.25
N GLU A 89 -6.32 33.20 21.51
CA GLU A 89 -7.56 32.56 21.95
C GLU A 89 -7.98 31.40 21.01
N PRO A 90 -8.54 30.31 21.57
CA PRO A 90 -9.05 29.19 20.78
C PRO A 90 -9.95 29.66 19.63
N ALA A 91 -9.80 29.03 18.46
CA ALA A 91 -10.54 29.39 17.27
C ALA A 91 -11.33 28.19 16.75
N ASP A 92 -12.60 28.39 16.42
CA ASP A 92 -13.35 27.42 15.63
C ASP A 92 -12.99 27.58 14.15
N LEU A 93 -12.14 26.67 13.66
CA LEU A 93 -11.66 26.69 12.27
C LEU A 93 -12.81 26.55 11.28
N ALA A 94 -13.88 25.82 11.61
CA ALA A 94 -15.03 25.62 10.70
C ALA A 94 -15.88 26.90 10.53
N ALA A 95 -15.81 27.82 11.49
CA ALA A 95 -16.53 29.10 11.46
C ALA A 95 -15.75 30.25 10.80
N LEU A 96 -14.46 30.08 10.54
CA LEU A 96 -13.63 31.09 9.86
C LEU A 96 -13.98 31.20 8.37
N ASP A 97 -13.74 32.37 7.77
CA ASP A 97 -13.72 32.49 6.30
C ASP A 97 -12.56 31.64 5.75
N PRO A 98 -12.80 30.64 4.88
CA PRO A 98 -11.75 29.83 4.28
C PRO A 98 -10.72 30.62 3.46
N ARG A 99 -11.06 31.85 3.06
CA ARG A 99 -10.16 32.81 2.38
C ARG A 99 -9.76 33.98 3.29
N GLY A 100 -10.09 33.94 4.57
CA GLY A 100 -9.75 34.96 5.56
C GLY A 100 -8.27 34.92 5.96
N GLU A 101 -7.78 36.05 6.49
CA GLU A 101 -6.40 36.17 6.95
C GLU A 101 -6.06 35.19 8.07
N ARG A 102 -6.96 35.03 9.06
CA ARG A 102 -6.75 34.12 10.19
C ARG A 102 -6.62 32.65 9.79
N MET A 103 -7.41 32.19 8.80
CA MET A 103 -7.27 30.81 8.31
C MET A 103 -5.97 30.63 7.52
N ARG A 104 -5.57 31.63 6.72
CA ARG A 104 -4.30 31.60 5.97
C ARG A 104 -3.08 31.63 6.87
N SER A 105 -3.11 32.35 7.99
CA SER A 105 -1.97 32.42 8.91
C SER A 105 -1.74 31.08 9.62
N MET A 106 -2.80 30.30 9.88
CA MET A 106 -2.72 29.00 10.55
C MET A 106 -2.29 27.87 9.59
N ARG A 107 -2.83 27.85 8.36
CA ARG A 107 -2.50 26.82 7.36
C ARG A 107 -1.03 26.91 6.96
N GLY A 108 -0.30 25.81 7.11
CA GLY A 108 1.11 25.72 6.74
C GLY A 108 2.08 26.31 7.77
N ALA A 109 1.57 26.99 8.80
CA ALA A 109 2.37 27.46 9.94
C ALA A 109 2.05 26.64 11.20
N ASP A 110 0.84 26.79 11.75
CA ASP A 110 0.41 26.11 12.97
C ASP A 110 -0.05 24.67 12.68
N ILE A 111 -0.73 24.49 11.54
CA ILE A 111 -1.28 23.21 11.08
C ILE A 111 -0.85 22.98 9.63
N SER A 112 -0.09 21.91 9.41
CA SER A 112 0.38 21.52 8.08
C SER A 112 -0.19 20.18 7.65
N MET A 113 -0.24 19.96 6.34
CA MET A 113 -0.75 18.72 5.76
C MET A 113 0.25 18.11 4.77
N ILE A 114 0.48 16.80 4.88
CA ILE A 114 1.05 15.97 3.84
C ILE A 114 -0.11 15.36 3.07
N PHE A 115 -0.16 15.59 1.76
CA PHE A 115 -1.22 15.09 0.89
C PHE A 115 -0.89 13.67 0.37
N GLN A 116 -1.94 12.88 0.12
CA GLN A 116 -1.86 11.48 -0.33
C GLN A 116 -1.03 11.26 -1.62
N GLU A 117 -1.05 12.20 -2.57
CA GLU A 117 -0.31 12.07 -3.83
C GLU A 117 0.69 13.23 -4.03
N PRO A 118 1.98 13.01 -3.74
CA PRO A 118 2.99 14.08 -3.77
C PRO A 118 3.11 14.80 -5.12
N MET A 119 3.05 14.05 -6.21
CA MET A 119 3.19 14.61 -7.55
C MET A 119 1.99 15.45 -7.97
N ALA A 120 0.79 15.14 -7.46
CA ALA A 120 -0.42 15.90 -7.75
C ALA A 120 -0.51 17.19 -6.94
N ALA A 121 0.03 17.19 -5.71
CA ALA A 121 0.01 18.37 -4.85
C ALA A 121 1.16 19.37 -5.14
N MET A 122 2.23 18.94 -5.81
CA MET A 122 3.29 19.84 -6.27
C MET A 122 3.02 20.38 -7.67
N SER A 123 3.36 21.64 -7.90
CA SER A 123 3.32 22.21 -9.25
C SER A 123 4.47 21.64 -10.10
N PRO A 124 4.18 21.04 -11.28
CA PRO A 124 5.22 20.58 -12.20
C PRO A 124 5.91 21.73 -12.95
N MET A 125 5.38 22.96 -12.83
CA MET A 125 5.89 24.14 -13.53
C MET A 125 7.00 24.86 -12.75
N TYR A 126 7.13 24.59 -11.45
CA TYR A 126 8.13 25.19 -10.58
C TYR A 126 9.11 24.15 -10.08
N THR A 127 10.32 24.59 -9.79
CA THR A 127 11.30 23.74 -9.11
C THR A 127 10.88 23.47 -7.67
N VAL A 128 11.42 22.40 -7.09
CA VAL A 128 11.22 22.07 -5.68
C VAL A 128 11.67 23.20 -4.77
N GLY A 129 12.81 23.82 -5.07
CA GLY A 129 13.34 24.92 -4.27
C GLY A 129 12.47 26.17 -4.29
N GLU A 130 11.88 26.51 -5.44
CA GLU A 130 10.94 27.65 -5.53
C GLU A 130 9.71 27.44 -4.63
N GLN A 131 9.10 26.26 -4.68
CA GLN A 131 7.91 25.94 -3.90
C GLN A 131 8.21 25.90 -2.39
N LEU A 132 9.35 25.32 -2.00
CA LEU A 132 9.76 25.26 -0.59
C LEU A 132 10.12 26.65 -0.02
N VAL A 133 10.83 27.48 -0.79
CA VAL A 133 11.19 28.84 -0.38
C VAL A 133 9.94 29.72 -0.30
N GLU A 134 9.00 29.59 -1.23
CA GLU A 134 7.72 30.30 -1.17
C GLU A 134 6.97 29.99 0.13
N ALA A 135 6.81 28.71 0.47
CA ALA A 135 6.16 28.29 1.72
C ALA A 135 6.82 28.92 2.95
N ILE A 136 8.16 28.93 3.01
CA ILE A 136 8.91 29.56 4.11
C ILE A 136 8.65 31.07 4.18
N GLN A 137 8.74 31.78 3.06
CA GLN A 137 8.62 33.25 3.04
C GLN A 137 7.19 33.76 3.30
N LEU A 138 6.17 32.90 3.09
CA LEU A 138 4.78 33.24 3.39
C LEU A 138 4.50 33.31 4.90
N HIS A 139 5.22 32.53 5.71
CA HIS A 139 4.91 32.35 7.13
C HIS A 139 6.03 32.83 8.07
N LEU A 140 7.28 32.86 7.61
CA LEU A 140 8.41 33.26 8.42
C LEU A 140 9.02 34.59 7.94
N PRO A 141 9.49 35.46 8.85
CA PRO A 141 10.11 36.75 8.50
C PRO A 141 11.56 36.56 8.03
N LEU A 142 11.76 35.73 7.02
CA LEU A 142 13.07 35.39 6.47
C LEU A 142 13.27 36.02 5.09
N SER A 143 14.48 36.52 4.83
CA SER A 143 14.87 36.93 3.49
C SER A 143 14.93 35.71 2.55
N ARG A 144 14.86 35.93 1.24
CA ARG A 144 14.96 34.85 0.24
C ARG A 144 16.23 34.02 0.40
N ARG A 145 17.35 34.64 0.81
CA ARG A 145 18.62 33.96 1.05
C ARG A 145 18.52 33.02 2.27
N GLU A 146 18.02 33.52 3.40
CA GLU A 146 17.83 32.71 4.61
C GLU A 146 16.81 31.59 4.40
N ALA A 147 15.73 31.87 3.66
CA ALA A 147 14.75 30.87 3.29
C ALA A 147 15.34 29.78 2.39
N THR A 148 16.25 30.13 1.46
CA THR A 148 16.96 29.16 0.61
C THR A 148 17.91 28.29 1.44
N GLU A 149 18.63 28.88 2.40
CA GLU A 149 19.51 28.16 3.32
C GLU A 149 18.71 27.19 4.21
N LYS A 150 17.58 27.64 4.78
CA LYS A 150 16.66 26.78 5.53
C LYS A 150 16.06 25.68 4.65
N ALA A 151 15.68 25.98 3.42
CA ALA A 151 15.16 25.00 2.46
C ALA A 151 16.18 23.88 2.16
N VAL A 152 17.44 24.24 1.87
CA VAL A 152 18.51 23.26 1.65
C VAL A 152 18.74 22.41 2.91
N HIS A 153 18.76 23.04 4.08
CA HIS A 153 18.89 22.33 5.35
C HIS A 153 17.74 21.34 5.58
N LEU A 154 16.49 21.76 5.34
CA LEU A 154 15.30 20.91 5.46
C LEU A 154 15.35 19.73 4.49
N LEU A 155 15.71 19.96 3.22
CA LEU A 155 15.90 18.88 2.25
C LEU A 155 16.95 17.87 2.74
N GLY A 156 18.07 18.33 3.28
CA GLY A 156 19.07 17.46 3.89
C GLY A 156 18.51 16.68 5.08
N ARG A 157 17.75 17.33 5.95
CA ARG A 157 17.15 16.75 7.16
C ARG A 157 16.12 15.66 6.85
N VAL A 158 15.36 15.79 5.76
CA VAL A 158 14.44 14.73 5.29
C VAL A 158 15.14 13.68 4.42
N GLY A 159 16.47 13.70 4.32
CA GLY A 159 17.26 12.70 3.59
C GLY A 159 17.24 12.83 2.07
N ILE A 160 17.03 14.04 1.52
CA ILE A 160 17.20 14.27 0.07
C ILE A 160 18.69 14.36 -0.27
N PRO A 161 19.21 13.49 -1.16
CA PRO A 161 20.62 13.49 -1.52
C PRO A 161 20.97 14.72 -2.36
N ARG A 162 22.13 15.32 -2.07
CA ARG A 162 22.64 16.52 -2.76
C ARG A 162 21.58 17.64 -2.79
N PRO A 163 21.11 18.10 -1.61
CA PRO A 163 19.95 18.98 -1.50
C PRO A 163 20.12 20.27 -2.33
N GLU A 164 21.33 20.82 -2.41
CA GLU A 164 21.64 22.01 -3.22
C GLU A 164 21.35 21.79 -4.70
N GLN A 165 21.67 20.60 -5.24
CA GLN A 165 21.36 20.25 -6.62
C GLN A 165 19.86 20.01 -6.81
N ARG A 166 19.19 19.43 -5.80
CA ARG A 166 17.77 19.08 -5.86
C ARG A 166 16.85 20.27 -5.71
N MET A 167 17.31 21.40 -5.16
CA MET A 167 16.59 22.67 -5.21
C MET A 167 16.18 23.06 -6.64
N HIS A 168 16.97 22.68 -7.65
CA HIS A 168 16.70 23.00 -9.04
C HIS A 168 15.94 21.92 -9.81
N ALA A 169 15.56 20.82 -9.15
CA ALA A 169 14.83 19.73 -9.78
C ALA A 169 13.33 20.03 -9.84
N TYR A 170 12.68 19.53 -10.88
CA TYR A 170 11.22 19.48 -10.99
C TYR A 170 10.68 18.17 -10.40
N SER A 171 9.41 18.15 -9.99
CA SER A 171 8.77 16.97 -9.40
C SER A 171 8.88 15.71 -10.27
N PHE A 172 8.69 15.83 -11.59
CA PHE A 172 8.82 14.72 -12.55
C PHE A 172 10.26 14.21 -12.77
N GLN A 173 11.26 14.91 -12.24
CA GLN A 173 12.67 14.47 -12.27
C GLN A 173 13.08 13.73 -10.99
N LEU A 174 12.18 13.64 -10.01
CA LEU A 174 12.40 12.98 -8.74
C LEU A 174 11.66 11.64 -8.70
N SER A 175 12.13 10.71 -7.87
CA SER A 175 11.36 9.49 -7.58
C SER A 175 10.16 9.82 -6.69
N GLY A 176 9.15 8.94 -6.65
CA GLY A 176 7.99 9.12 -5.76
C GLY A 176 8.37 9.33 -4.29
N GLY A 177 9.32 8.53 -3.76
CA GLY A 177 9.82 8.70 -2.40
C GLY A 177 10.59 10.00 -2.16
N MET A 178 11.28 10.54 -3.19
CA MET A 178 11.89 11.87 -3.10
C MET A 178 10.84 12.97 -3.12
N CYS A 179 9.82 12.86 -3.97
CA CYS A 179 8.67 13.78 -3.97
C CYS A 179 7.97 13.79 -2.61
N GLN A 180 7.78 12.62 -1.99
CA GLN A 180 7.22 12.50 -0.64
C GLN A 180 8.08 13.22 0.39
N ARG A 181 9.40 12.99 0.40
CA ARG A 181 10.33 13.65 1.33
C ARG A 181 10.36 15.17 1.14
N VAL A 182 10.31 15.65 -0.11
CA VAL A 182 10.16 17.08 -0.40
C VAL A 182 8.87 17.64 0.19
N MET A 183 7.74 16.94 0.03
CA MET A 183 6.47 17.36 0.62
C MET A 183 6.52 17.39 2.15
N ILE A 184 7.18 16.41 2.78
CA ILE A 184 7.44 16.41 4.23
C ILE A 184 8.25 17.65 4.62
N ALA A 185 9.33 17.97 3.89
CA ALA A 185 10.12 19.18 4.13
C ALA A 185 9.30 20.46 4.01
N MET A 186 8.39 20.54 3.02
CA MET A 186 7.47 21.67 2.85
C MET A 186 6.49 21.78 4.02
N ALA A 187 5.88 20.67 4.45
CA ALA A 187 4.92 20.65 5.55
C ALA A 187 5.57 21.06 6.89
N LEU A 188 6.84 20.71 7.09
CA LEU A 188 7.59 20.99 8.31
C LEU A 188 8.36 22.31 8.28
N ALA A 189 8.29 23.05 7.17
CA ALA A 189 9.10 24.23 6.94
C ALA A 189 8.91 25.31 8.01
N CYS A 190 7.71 25.37 8.58
CA CYS A 190 7.30 26.32 9.60
C CYS A 190 7.21 25.73 11.01
N GLU A 191 7.66 24.48 11.21
CA GLU A 191 7.66 23.80 12.52
C GLU A 191 6.25 23.74 13.15
N PRO A 192 5.27 23.10 12.49
CA PRO A 192 3.87 23.13 12.91
C PRO A 192 3.63 22.38 14.22
N SER A 193 2.66 22.85 15.00
CA SER A 193 2.21 22.16 16.22
C SER A 193 1.34 20.94 15.90
N LEU A 194 0.66 20.93 14.74
CA LEU A 194 -0.11 19.79 14.23
C LEU A 194 0.30 19.44 12.79
N LEU A 195 0.66 18.18 12.57
CA LEU A 195 0.84 17.59 11.24
C LEU A 195 -0.30 16.62 10.93
N ILE A 196 -1.03 16.90 9.86
CA ILE A 196 -2.01 15.97 9.28
C ILE A 196 -1.32 15.22 8.15
N ALA A 197 -1.11 13.93 8.31
CA ALA A 197 -0.45 13.10 7.31
C ALA A 197 -1.48 12.18 6.64
N ASP A 198 -1.93 12.53 5.43
CA ASP A 198 -2.94 11.78 4.68
C ASP A 198 -2.28 10.73 3.80
N GLU A 199 -2.26 9.48 4.24
CA GLU A 199 -1.65 8.35 3.53
C GLU A 199 -0.18 8.60 3.08
N PRO A 200 0.70 9.11 3.97
CA PRO A 200 2.02 9.63 3.59
C PRO A 200 3.03 8.56 3.15
N THR A 201 2.70 7.28 3.30
CA THR A 201 3.54 6.15 2.91
C THR A 201 2.92 5.29 1.82
N THR A 202 1.73 5.63 1.33
CA THR A 202 1.07 4.88 0.26
C THR A 202 1.95 4.91 -1.02
N ALA A 203 2.00 3.78 -1.72
CA ALA A 203 2.78 3.56 -2.95
C ALA A 203 4.32 3.65 -2.80
N LEU A 204 4.83 3.55 -1.57
CA LEU A 204 6.26 3.40 -1.29
C LEU A 204 6.60 1.94 -0.97
N ASP A 205 7.83 1.54 -1.27
CA ASP A 205 8.31 0.22 -0.82
C ASP A 205 8.49 0.20 0.70
N VAL A 206 8.47 -1.01 1.29
CA VAL A 206 8.53 -1.23 2.74
C VAL A 206 9.74 -0.55 3.41
N THR A 207 10.89 -0.46 2.75
CA THR A 207 12.08 0.19 3.32
C THR A 207 11.96 1.71 3.30
N THR A 208 11.39 2.28 2.23
CA THR A 208 11.17 3.72 2.14
C THR A 208 10.06 4.16 3.09
N GLN A 209 8.99 3.36 3.21
CA GLN A 209 7.94 3.54 4.21
C GLN A 209 8.53 3.55 5.63
N ALA A 210 9.26 2.50 6.01
CA ALA A 210 9.87 2.40 7.34
C ALA A 210 10.70 3.66 7.68
N ARG A 211 11.53 4.12 6.73
CA ARG A 211 12.36 5.32 6.91
C ARG A 211 11.55 6.60 7.06
N ILE A 212 10.44 6.76 6.34
CA ILE A 212 9.58 7.93 6.50
C ILE A 212 8.91 7.90 7.88
N LEU A 213 8.50 6.73 8.36
CA LEU A 213 7.95 6.59 9.71
C LEU A 213 8.99 6.92 10.79
N ASP A 214 10.23 6.45 10.64
CA ASP A 214 11.33 6.78 11.55
C ASP A 214 11.60 8.30 11.55
N LEU A 215 11.67 8.91 10.36
CA LEU A 215 11.84 10.35 10.20
C LEU A 215 10.72 11.12 10.91
N LEU A 216 9.45 10.75 10.68
CA LEU A 216 8.31 11.43 11.32
C LEU A 216 8.33 11.26 12.84
N ALA A 217 8.70 10.09 13.35
CA ALA A 217 8.82 9.85 14.79
C ALA A 217 9.97 10.66 15.42
N GLU A 218 11.13 10.72 14.76
CA GLU A 218 12.27 11.54 15.20
C GLU A 218 11.88 13.03 15.23
N LEU A 219 11.21 13.52 14.19
CA LEU A 219 10.72 14.89 14.12
C LEU A 219 9.68 15.20 15.20
N GLN A 220 8.74 14.28 15.44
CA GLN A 220 7.73 14.41 16.47
C GLN A 220 8.38 14.52 17.86
N ALA A 221 9.39 13.69 18.13
CA ALA A 221 10.13 13.71 19.38
C ALA A 221 10.94 15.01 19.56
N ASP A 222 11.52 15.54 18.48
CA ASP A 222 12.30 16.78 18.49
C ASP A 222 11.42 18.02 18.75
N THR A 223 10.22 18.08 18.15
CA THR A 223 9.39 19.29 18.15
C THR A 223 8.19 19.24 19.11
N GLY A 224 7.82 18.06 19.62
CA GLY A 224 6.60 17.88 20.41
C GLY A 224 5.31 18.01 19.60
N MET A 225 5.40 17.97 18.27
CA MET A 225 4.29 18.09 17.34
C MET A 225 3.25 16.97 17.54
N ALA A 226 1.97 17.31 17.49
CA ALA A 226 0.90 16.32 17.40
C ALA A 226 0.77 15.82 15.95
N MET A 227 0.37 14.56 15.79
CA MET A 227 0.18 13.99 14.45
C MET A 227 -1.19 13.33 14.31
N LEU A 228 -1.95 13.77 13.31
CA LEU A 228 -3.11 13.02 12.79
C LEU A 228 -2.62 12.21 11.59
N PHE A 229 -2.46 10.90 11.77
CA PHE A 229 -1.95 10.01 10.74
C PHE A 229 -3.09 9.21 10.12
N ILE A 230 -3.39 9.43 8.85
CA ILE A 230 -4.42 8.68 8.12
C ILE A 230 -3.72 7.57 7.34
N THR A 231 -4.15 6.33 7.57
CA THR A 231 -3.65 5.18 6.82
C THR A 231 -4.69 4.08 6.77
N HIS A 232 -4.55 3.18 5.80
CA HIS A 232 -5.29 1.92 5.74
C HIS A 232 -4.42 0.73 6.17
N ASP A 233 -3.12 0.93 6.43
CA ASP A 233 -2.20 -0.12 6.88
C ASP A 233 -2.20 -0.23 8.41
N LEU A 234 -2.84 -1.28 8.93
CA LEU A 234 -2.91 -1.55 10.37
C LEU A 234 -1.54 -1.96 10.97
N GLY A 235 -0.60 -2.43 10.16
CA GLY A 235 0.77 -2.67 10.61
C GLY A 235 1.50 -1.37 10.92
N VAL A 236 1.31 -0.34 10.09
CA VAL A 236 1.82 1.02 10.36
C VAL A 236 1.15 1.60 11.61
N VAL A 237 -0.16 1.42 11.77
CA VAL A 237 -0.90 1.90 12.94
C VAL A 237 -0.35 1.31 14.24
N ALA A 238 -0.18 -0.01 14.30
CA ALA A 238 0.40 -0.69 15.47
C ALA A 238 1.80 -0.16 15.84
N GLU A 239 2.53 0.38 14.86
CA GLU A 239 3.90 0.84 15.05
C GLU A 239 4.02 2.31 15.49
N ILE A 240 3.13 3.20 15.04
CA ILE A 240 3.27 4.64 15.29
C ILE A 240 2.19 5.22 16.19
N ALA A 241 1.02 4.58 16.26
CA ALA A 241 -0.13 5.17 16.95
C ALA A 241 0.06 5.13 18.47
N ASP A 242 -0.40 6.17 19.12
CA ASP A 242 -0.73 6.15 20.54
C ASP A 242 -2.23 5.92 20.69
N ASP A 243 -3.03 6.61 19.88
CA ASP A 243 -4.50 6.52 19.83
C ASP A 243 -4.98 6.12 18.43
N VAL A 244 -6.11 5.42 18.34
CA VAL A 244 -6.70 4.95 17.09
C VAL A 244 -8.17 5.31 17.04
N ALA A 245 -8.60 5.95 15.96
CA ALA A 245 -9.99 6.18 15.61
C ALA A 245 -10.33 5.40 14.34
N VAL A 246 -11.31 4.49 14.44
CA VAL A 246 -11.80 3.68 13.33
C VAL A 246 -13.03 4.35 12.74
N MET A 247 -13.00 4.63 11.44
CA MET A 247 -14.03 5.37 10.72
C MET A 247 -14.74 4.48 9.70
N TYR A 248 -16.07 4.51 9.73
CA TYR A 248 -16.93 3.85 8.75
C TYR A 248 -18.05 4.77 8.27
N LEU A 249 -18.23 4.87 6.96
CA LEU A 249 -19.31 5.62 6.31
C LEU A 249 -19.53 7.05 6.86
N GLY A 250 -18.47 7.81 7.08
CA GLY A 250 -18.54 9.19 7.54
C GLY A 250 -18.61 9.38 9.06
N GLN A 251 -18.46 8.32 9.86
CA GLN A 251 -18.58 8.36 11.32
C GLN A 251 -17.43 7.61 11.99
N VAL A 252 -16.96 8.11 13.14
CA VAL A 252 -16.10 7.33 14.03
C VAL A 252 -16.96 6.27 14.71
N VAL A 253 -16.57 5.00 14.56
CA VAL A 253 -17.28 3.84 15.09
C VAL A 253 -16.57 3.19 16.26
N GLU A 254 -15.27 3.44 16.43
CA GLU A 254 -14.51 3.00 17.59
C GLU A 254 -13.30 3.91 17.83
N GLU A 255 -13.01 4.24 19.08
CA GLU A 255 -11.91 5.14 19.47
C GLU A 255 -11.28 4.69 20.79
N GLY A 256 -9.95 4.64 20.86
CA GLY A 256 -9.21 4.32 22.09
C GLY A 256 -7.71 4.21 21.85
N SER A 257 -6.95 3.74 22.84
CA SER A 257 -5.51 3.51 22.65
C SER A 257 -5.25 2.39 21.64
N VAL A 258 -4.07 2.41 21.02
CA VAL A 258 -3.67 1.38 20.05
C VAL A 258 -3.76 -0.04 20.63
N THR A 259 -3.38 -0.23 21.89
CA THR A 259 -3.45 -1.54 22.56
C THR A 259 -4.89 -1.97 22.81
N GLU A 260 -5.76 -1.06 23.24
CA GLU A 260 -7.18 -1.36 23.49
C GLU A 260 -7.90 -1.80 22.21
N VAL A 261 -7.70 -1.06 21.12
CA VAL A 261 -8.36 -1.32 19.83
C VAL A 261 -7.84 -2.61 19.18
N PHE A 262 -6.55 -2.92 19.28
CA PHE A 262 -5.98 -4.13 18.67
C PHE A 262 -6.23 -5.40 19.48
N ASP A 263 -6.10 -5.34 20.82
CA ASP A 263 -6.25 -6.52 21.67
C ASP A 263 -7.73 -6.83 21.97
N HIS A 264 -8.56 -5.80 22.13
CA HIS A 264 -9.96 -5.92 22.54
C HIS A 264 -10.92 -5.09 21.67
N PRO A 265 -10.93 -5.29 20.34
CA PRO A 265 -11.83 -4.55 19.44
C PRO A 265 -13.30 -4.72 19.81
N ARG A 266 -13.97 -3.60 20.07
CA ARG A 266 -15.34 -3.51 20.59
C ARG A 266 -16.39 -3.34 19.51
N HIS A 267 -16.05 -2.88 18.30
CA HIS A 267 -16.99 -2.77 17.19
C HIS A 267 -16.84 -3.94 16.19
N PRO A 268 -17.94 -4.56 15.70
CA PRO A 268 -17.87 -5.66 14.73
C PRO A 268 -17.05 -5.36 13.48
N TYR A 269 -17.12 -4.12 12.98
CA TYR A 269 -16.31 -3.64 11.86
C TYR A 269 -14.81 -3.68 12.16
N THR A 270 -14.39 -3.20 13.33
CA THR A 270 -12.98 -3.16 13.75
C THR A 270 -12.43 -4.58 13.90
N GLN A 271 -13.22 -5.49 14.49
CA GLN A 271 -12.87 -6.92 14.52
C GLN A 271 -12.63 -7.47 13.12
N ALA A 272 -13.52 -7.15 12.17
CA ALA A 272 -13.43 -7.64 10.80
C ALA A 272 -12.25 -7.03 10.04
N LEU A 273 -11.94 -5.74 10.26
CA LEU A 273 -10.76 -5.08 9.71
C LEU A 273 -9.46 -5.73 10.19
N ILE A 274 -9.29 -5.92 11.50
CA ILE A 274 -8.10 -6.54 12.08
C ILE A 274 -7.96 -7.98 11.61
N ALA A 275 -9.05 -8.74 11.57
CA ALA A 275 -9.05 -10.12 11.08
C ALA A 275 -8.70 -10.25 9.58
N SER A 276 -8.88 -9.17 8.79
CA SER A 276 -8.56 -9.15 7.36
C SER A 276 -7.07 -8.91 7.06
N VAL A 277 -6.25 -8.55 8.06
CA VAL A 277 -4.82 -8.29 7.86
C VAL A 277 -4.05 -9.62 7.83
N PRO A 278 -3.24 -9.89 6.79
CA PRO A 278 -2.32 -11.02 6.79
C PRO A 278 -1.33 -10.91 7.95
N ARG A 279 -1.37 -11.87 8.89
CA ARG A 279 -0.46 -11.87 10.05
C ARG A 279 0.88 -12.49 9.68
N LEU A 280 1.87 -11.64 9.52
CA LEU A 280 3.23 -12.01 9.17
C LEU A 280 3.86 -12.89 10.27
N GLY A 281 4.46 -14.02 9.89
CA GLY A 281 5.07 -14.97 10.81
C GLY A 281 4.13 -16.01 11.43
N SER A 282 2.86 -16.06 11.03
CA SER A 282 1.92 -17.08 11.51
C SER A 282 2.17 -18.41 10.78
N ARG A 283 2.59 -19.46 11.50
CA ARG A 283 2.72 -20.81 10.94
C ARG A 283 1.39 -21.27 10.34
N GLY A 284 1.37 -21.61 9.05
CA GLY A 284 0.17 -22.04 8.33
C GLY A 284 -0.59 -20.94 7.58
N GLY A 285 -0.03 -19.72 7.48
CA GLY A 285 -0.64 -18.57 6.81
C GLY A 285 -1.09 -18.83 5.37
N ARG A 286 -0.43 -19.74 4.64
CA ARG A 286 -0.77 -20.11 3.24
C ARG A 286 -1.98 -21.04 3.10
N THR A 287 -2.37 -21.73 4.18
CA THR A 287 -3.47 -22.72 4.18
C THR A 287 -4.77 -22.19 4.77
N SER A 288 -4.72 -21.07 5.48
CA SER A 288 -5.90 -20.41 6.05
C SER A 288 -6.43 -19.36 5.08
N ARG A 289 -7.73 -19.35 4.77
CA ARG A 289 -8.34 -18.21 4.07
C ARG A 289 -8.27 -16.96 4.95
N LEU A 290 -8.00 -15.81 4.36
CA LEU A 290 -8.10 -14.55 5.08
C LEU A 290 -9.58 -14.27 5.38
N ALA A 291 -9.86 -13.81 6.61
CA ALA A 291 -11.17 -13.25 6.88
C ALA A 291 -11.35 -12.02 5.98
N ALA A 292 -12.54 -11.85 5.43
CA ALA A 292 -12.85 -10.73 4.58
C ALA A 292 -14.21 -10.18 4.98
N ILE A 293 -14.33 -8.85 5.01
CA ILE A 293 -15.61 -8.20 5.26
C ILE A 293 -16.49 -8.42 4.02
N GLU A 294 -17.57 -9.17 4.17
CA GLU A 294 -18.47 -9.49 3.06
C GLU A 294 -19.22 -8.25 2.55
N GLY A 295 -19.73 -8.35 1.31
CA GLY A 295 -20.47 -7.28 0.67
C GLY A 295 -19.61 -6.12 0.17
N ILE A 296 -20.29 -5.00 -0.11
CA ILE A 296 -19.69 -3.76 -0.63
C ILE A 296 -20.02 -2.65 0.36
N VAL A 297 -19.07 -1.75 0.64
CA VAL A 297 -19.35 -0.52 1.40
C VAL A 297 -20.54 0.21 0.75
N PRO A 298 -21.62 0.49 1.49
CA PRO A 298 -22.74 1.25 0.95
C PRO A 298 -22.27 2.58 0.38
N HIS A 299 -22.88 3.02 -0.73
CA HIS A 299 -22.56 4.33 -1.27
C HIS A 299 -22.98 5.42 -0.27
N PRO A 300 -22.19 6.48 -0.01
CA PRO A 300 -22.57 7.50 0.98
C PRO A 300 -23.86 8.30 0.66
N LEU A 301 -24.41 8.16 -0.55
CA LEU A 301 -25.76 8.63 -0.92
C LEU A 301 -26.88 7.69 -0.41
N LEU A 302 -26.59 6.40 -0.33
CA LEU A 302 -27.54 5.33 -0.01
C LEU A 302 -27.19 4.74 1.36
N ARG A 303 -27.22 5.60 2.38
CA ARG A 303 -26.90 5.18 3.74
C ARG A 303 -28.03 4.33 4.33
N PRO A 304 -27.72 3.28 5.11
CA PRO A 304 -28.73 2.58 5.90
C PRO A 304 -29.40 3.53 6.91
N ALA A 305 -30.65 3.23 7.29
CA ALA A 305 -31.44 4.08 8.18
C ALA A 305 -30.95 4.05 9.64
N GLY A 306 -30.66 2.85 10.17
CA GLY A 306 -30.07 2.64 11.49
C GLY A 306 -28.54 2.60 11.48
N CYS A 307 -27.95 1.55 12.08
CA CYS A 307 -26.50 1.37 12.13
C CYS A 307 -25.89 1.30 10.72
N SER A 308 -24.94 2.19 10.43
CA SER A 308 -24.26 2.27 9.13
C SER A 308 -23.62 0.94 8.69
N PHE A 309 -23.16 0.11 9.64
CA PHE A 309 -22.46 -1.15 9.35
C PHE A 309 -23.36 -2.40 9.34
N HIS A 310 -24.62 -2.32 9.78
CA HIS A 310 -25.48 -3.51 9.91
C HIS A 310 -25.58 -4.41 8.65
N PRO A 311 -25.58 -3.88 7.41
CA PRO A 311 -25.71 -4.73 6.22
C PRO A 311 -24.53 -5.69 5.99
N ARG A 312 -23.41 -5.47 6.71
CA ARG A 312 -22.16 -6.24 6.63
C ARG A 312 -21.72 -6.76 8.00
N CYS A 313 -22.54 -6.56 9.03
CA CYS A 313 -22.21 -6.92 10.40
C CYS A 313 -22.38 -8.43 10.62
N HIS A 314 -21.38 -9.07 11.21
CA HIS A 314 -21.46 -10.50 11.57
C HIS A 314 -22.26 -10.77 12.85
N ALA A 315 -22.58 -9.73 13.62
CA ALA A 315 -23.27 -9.82 14.90
C ALA A 315 -24.31 -8.69 15.09
N PRO A 316 -25.35 -8.60 14.24
CA PRO A 316 -26.40 -7.59 14.38
C PRO A 316 -27.24 -7.81 15.66
N VAL A 317 -27.70 -6.72 16.28
CA VAL A 317 -28.57 -6.73 17.47
C VAL A 317 -30.03 -6.57 17.02
N GLY A 318 -30.62 -7.67 16.52
CA GLY A 318 -32.01 -7.69 16.05
C GLY A 318 -32.35 -6.55 15.08
N ASP A 319 -33.60 -6.08 15.12
CA ASP A 319 -34.10 -5.00 14.26
C ASP A 319 -33.55 -3.61 14.67
N ALA A 320 -33.02 -3.47 15.90
CA ALA A 320 -32.46 -2.20 16.39
C ALA A 320 -31.30 -1.71 15.51
N CYS A 321 -30.49 -2.62 14.96
CA CYS A 321 -29.43 -2.28 14.03
C CYS A 321 -29.94 -1.73 12.69
N GLU A 322 -31.13 -2.12 12.24
CA GLU A 322 -31.72 -1.66 10.98
C GLU A 322 -32.43 -0.31 11.14
N GLU A 323 -33.04 -0.08 12.31
CA GLU A 323 -33.93 1.05 12.57
C GLU A 323 -33.29 2.21 13.35
N LEU A 324 -32.35 1.92 14.27
CA LEU A 324 -31.80 2.90 15.20
C LEU A 324 -30.31 3.19 14.90
N THR A 325 -29.93 4.46 14.92
CA THR A 325 -28.52 4.88 14.83
C THR A 325 -27.87 4.74 16.21
N PRO A 326 -26.80 3.93 16.38
CA PRO A 326 -26.10 3.82 17.65
C PRO A 326 -25.34 5.11 18.02
N GLU A 327 -25.36 5.45 19.30
CA GLU A 327 -24.48 6.47 19.88
C GLU A 327 -23.08 5.89 20.16
N LEU A 328 -22.09 6.76 20.42
CA LEU A 328 -20.76 6.32 20.83
C LEU A 328 -20.81 6.05 22.34
N HIS A 329 -20.56 4.81 22.74
CA HIS A 329 -20.60 4.40 24.15
C HIS A 329 -19.18 4.21 24.67
N GLU A 330 -18.87 4.78 25.84
CA GLU A 330 -17.69 4.41 26.63
C GLU A 330 -17.87 2.97 27.13
N VAL A 331 -16.90 2.11 26.85
CA VAL A 331 -16.94 0.69 27.24
C VAL A 331 -15.98 0.48 28.41
N ASP A 332 -16.47 -0.06 29.53
CA ASP A 332 -15.65 -0.31 30.71
C ASP A 332 -14.38 -1.11 30.37
N GLY A 333 -13.22 -0.49 30.61
CA GLY A 333 -11.91 -1.10 30.37
C GLY A 333 -11.63 -1.40 28.89
N GLY A 334 -12.15 -0.58 27.97
CA GLY A 334 -11.88 -0.72 26.54
C GLY A 334 -12.15 0.55 25.75
N PRO A 335 -11.97 0.49 24.42
CA PRO A 335 -12.22 1.63 23.55
C PRO A 335 -13.72 1.96 23.49
N ALA A 336 -14.03 3.24 23.31
CA ALA A 336 -15.39 3.69 23.04
C ALA A 336 -15.87 3.13 21.71
N ALA A 337 -17.13 2.69 21.62
CA ALA A 337 -17.65 2.02 20.43
C ALA A 337 -19.09 2.44 20.10
N ARG A 338 -19.33 2.67 18.81
CA ARG A 338 -20.64 3.06 18.27
C ARG A 338 -21.48 1.84 17.93
N CYS A 339 -21.94 1.11 18.95
CA CYS A 339 -22.62 -0.17 18.75
C CYS A 339 -23.72 -0.44 19.78
N HIS A 340 -24.87 -0.95 19.31
CA HIS A 340 -26.01 -1.37 20.13
C HIS A 340 -25.69 -2.51 21.12
N TRP A 341 -24.55 -3.20 20.98
CA TRP A 341 -24.08 -4.15 21.99
C TRP A 341 -23.75 -3.49 23.34
N TYR A 342 -23.53 -2.17 23.35
CA TYR A 342 -23.21 -1.37 24.54
C TYR A 342 -24.35 -0.42 24.94
N ASP A 343 -25.49 -0.50 24.25
CA ASP A 343 -26.70 0.23 24.63
C ASP A 343 -27.55 -0.65 25.55
N ASP A 344 -27.66 -0.26 26.82
CA ASP A 344 -28.44 -0.96 27.84
C ASP A 344 -29.92 -1.16 27.45
N ALA A 345 -30.47 -0.31 26.58
CA ALA A 345 -31.88 -0.36 26.17
C ALA A 345 -32.18 -1.49 25.18
N VAL A 346 -31.20 -1.89 24.36
CA VAL A 346 -31.40 -2.84 23.26
C VAL A 346 -30.43 -4.03 23.28
N ARG A 347 -29.37 -4.00 24.11
CA ARG A 347 -28.39 -5.08 24.16
C ARG A 347 -29.03 -6.41 24.59
N PRO A 348 -28.59 -7.56 24.04
CA PRO A 348 -29.07 -8.86 24.50
C PRO A 348 -28.59 -9.16 25.92
N GLU A 349 -29.51 -9.45 26.84
CA GLU A 349 -29.18 -9.76 28.24
C GLU A 349 -28.21 -10.94 28.38
N GLY A 350 -27.16 -10.76 29.20
CA GLY A 350 -26.20 -11.81 29.53
C GLY A 350 -25.31 -12.27 28.38
N ARG A 351 -25.25 -11.54 27.26
CA ARG A 351 -24.39 -11.85 26.12
C ARG A 351 -23.32 -10.79 25.92
N THR A 352 -22.16 -11.23 25.45
CA THR A 352 -21.08 -10.36 24.97
C THR A 352 -21.05 -10.39 23.44
N LEU A 353 -20.49 -9.34 22.84
CA LEU A 353 -20.25 -9.30 21.40
C LEU A 353 -19.46 -10.55 20.97
N PRO A 354 -19.98 -11.35 20.01
CA PRO A 354 -19.23 -12.48 19.48
C PRO A 354 -17.99 -12.02 18.73
N LEU A 355 -16.82 -12.53 19.13
CA LEU A 355 -15.60 -12.34 18.37
C LEU A 355 -15.71 -13.08 17.03
N ILE A 356 -15.14 -12.50 15.98
CA ILE A 356 -14.94 -13.22 14.72
C ILE A 356 -14.04 -14.42 15.03
N PRO A 357 -14.50 -15.66 14.82
CA PRO A 357 -13.64 -16.81 15.04
C PRO A 357 -12.41 -16.65 14.16
N ALA A 358 -11.22 -16.88 14.72
CA ALA A 358 -10.02 -17.05 13.91
C ALA A 358 -10.39 -18.02 12.79
N ALA A 359 -10.21 -17.60 11.53
CA ALA A 359 -10.66 -18.35 10.37
C ALA A 359 -10.30 -19.82 10.61
N PRO A 360 -11.28 -20.76 10.55
CA PRO A 360 -11.00 -22.14 10.89
C PRO A 360 -9.78 -22.53 10.07
N ALA A 361 -8.71 -22.98 10.75
CA ALA A 361 -7.59 -23.59 10.07
C ALA A 361 -8.26 -24.66 9.22
N VAL A 362 -8.32 -24.44 7.91
CA VAL A 362 -8.91 -25.42 7.03
C VAL A 362 -8.03 -26.63 7.29
N ALA A 363 -8.60 -27.67 7.90
CA ALA A 363 -7.94 -28.95 8.06
C ALA A 363 -7.84 -29.64 6.69
N ALA A 364 -7.54 -28.86 5.64
CA ALA A 364 -6.74 -29.35 4.56
C ALA A 364 -5.40 -29.69 5.21
N ALA A 365 -5.04 -30.97 5.19
CA ALA A 365 -3.64 -31.33 5.36
C ALA A 365 -2.82 -30.29 4.59
N PRO A 366 -1.74 -29.71 5.17
CA PRO A 366 -0.85 -28.86 4.37
C PRO A 366 -0.62 -29.64 3.09
N PRO A 367 -0.92 -29.09 1.90
CA PRO A 367 -0.77 -29.85 0.67
C PRO A 367 0.61 -30.45 0.78
N ALA A 368 0.66 -31.79 0.90
CA ALA A 368 1.90 -32.50 1.21
C ALA A 368 2.93 -31.88 0.29
N PRO A 369 4.06 -31.34 0.80
CA PRO A 369 4.93 -30.46 0.03
C PRO A 369 5.16 -31.19 -1.28
N VAL A 370 4.42 -30.78 -2.30
CA VAL A 370 4.44 -31.53 -3.54
C VAL A 370 5.87 -31.25 -3.95
N ALA A 371 6.65 -32.30 -4.13
CA ALA A 371 7.98 -32.21 -4.67
C ALA A 371 7.83 -31.65 -6.11
N ARG A 372 7.53 -30.35 -6.20
CA ARG A 372 7.38 -29.57 -7.42
C ARG A 372 8.75 -29.28 -8.02
N ASP A 373 9.83 -29.59 -7.29
CA ASP A 373 11.19 -29.67 -7.81
C ASP A 373 11.32 -30.70 -8.95
N GLU A 374 10.38 -31.65 -9.10
CA GLU A 374 10.33 -32.59 -10.23
C GLU A 374 9.29 -32.23 -11.31
N ALA A 375 8.45 -31.22 -11.08
CA ALA A 375 7.46 -30.79 -12.07
C ALA A 375 8.12 -29.96 -13.18
N ALA A 376 7.86 -30.31 -14.45
CA ALA A 376 8.43 -29.58 -15.58
C ALA A 376 8.04 -28.08 -15.50
N PRO A 377 9.00 -27.16 -15.76
CA PRO A 377 8.73 -25.74 -15.69
C PRO A 377 7.72 -25.31 -16.75
N VAL A 378 6.88 -24.32 -16.43
CA VAL A 378 6.05 -23.60 -17.43
C VAL A 378 6.86 -22.49 -18.09
N LEU A 379 7.77 -21.88 -17.33
CA LEU A 379 8.62 -20.79 -17.78
C LEU A 379 10.04 -20.97 -17.23
N GLU A 380 11.02 -20.79 -18.11
CA GLU A 380 12.43 -20.69 -17.76
C GLU A 380 13.02 -19.43 -18.40
N VAL A 381 13.60 -18.56 -17.57
CA VAL A 381 14.26 -17.32 -17.98
C VAL A 381 15.76 -17.50 -17.78
N ARG A 382 16.54 -17.19 -18.81
CA ARG A 382 18.02 -17.38 -18.79
C ARG A 382 18.73 -16.12 -19.23
N ASP A 383 19.62 -15.61 -18.39
CA ASP A 383 20.47 -14.44 -18.62
C ASP A 383 19.71 -13.23 -19.21
N LEU A 384 18.46 -13.04 -18.77
CA LEU A 384 17.59 -12.03 -19.35
C LEU A 384 18.08 -10.64 -18.98
N THR A 385 18.16 -9.78 -20.00
CA THR A 385 18.70 -8.44 -19.86
C THR A 385 17.78 -7.43 -20.53
N VAL A 386 17.53 -6.32 -19.86
CA VAL A 386 16.74 -5.19 -20.35
C VAL A 386 17.43 -3.89 -19.96
N HIS A 387 18.06 -3.24 -20.94
CA HIS A 387 18.82 -2.00 -20.75
C HIS A 387 18.18 -0.84 -21.52
N TYR A 388 18.00 0.30 -20.84
CA TYR A 388 17.46 1.51 -21.46
C TYR A 388 18.57 2.52 -21.76
N PRO A 389 18.64 3.08 -22.98
CA PRO A 389 19.67 4.05 -23.32
C PRO A 389 19.41 5.40 -22.63
N VAL A 390 20.44 5.94 -21.96
CA VAL A 390 20.43 7.30 -21.39
C VAL A 390 20.93 8.27 -22.46
N LYS A 391 20.07 9.19 -22.90
CA LYS A 391 20.39 10.18 -23.93
C LYS A 391 20.68 11.55 -23.30
N ARG A 392 21.73 12.25 -23.76
CA ARG A 392 22.07 13.62 -23.33
C ARG A 392 22.47 14.52 -24.50
N GLY A 393 22.29 15.83 -24.30
CA GLY A 393 22.69 16.90 -25.21
C GLY A 393 21.71 17.15 -26.36
N LEU A 394 21.91 18.26 -27.09
CA LEU A 394 21.06 18.67 -28.22
C LEU A 394 20.98 17.65 -29.37
N LEU A 395 21.97 16.75 -29.47
CA LEU A 395 22.04 15.70 -30.48
C LEU A 395 21.52 14.33 -29.99
N ASN A 396 20.94 14.24 -28.79
CA ASN A 396 20.37 13.00 -28.23
C ASN A 396 21.34 11.79 -28.25
N ARG A 397 22.63 12.02 -27.98
CA ARG A 397 23.65 10.96 -27.97
C ARG A 397 23.48 10.06 -26.74
N THR A 398 23.63 8.75 -26.91
CA THR A 398 23.62 7.78 -25.81
C THR A 398 24.92 7.91 -25.01
N VAL A 399 24.80 8.23 -23.72
CA VAL A 399 25.93 8.44 -22.80
C VAL A 399 26.06 7.35 -21.74
N GLY A 400 25.09 6.43 -21.67
CA GLY A 400 25.07 5.33 -20.73
C GLY A 400 23.81 4.47 -20.91
N HIS A 401 23.66 3.46 -20.07
CA HIS A 401 22.46 2.61 -20.04
C HIS A 401 21.99 2.41 -18.60
N VAL A 402 20.69 2.53 -18.37
CA VAL A 402 20.04 2.09 -17.13
C VAL A 402 19.83 0.58 -17.24
N ARG A 403 20.45 -0.19 -16.36
CA ARG A 403 20.37 -1.66 -16.34
C ARG A 403 19.19 -2.12 -15.47
N ALA A 404 17.98 -2.06 -16.04
CA ALA A 404 16.76 -2.38 -15.30
C ALA A 404 16.61 -3.88 -15.00
N VAL A 405 17.09 -4.74 -15.89
CA VAL A 405 17.23 -6.19 -15.67
C VAL A 405 18.60 -6.57 -16.24
N ASP A 406 19.43 -7.26 -15.46
CA ASP A 406 20.86 -7.47 -15.78
C ASP A 406 21.30 -8.92 -15.48
N GLY A 407 21.02 -9.82 -16.42
CA GLY A 407 21.38 -11.24 -16.29
C GLY A 407 20.50 -12.01 -15.31
N VAL A 408 19.17 -11.79 -15.36
CA VAL A 408 18.23 -12.51 -14.50
C VAL A 408 17.98 -13.91 -15.04
N GLY A 409 18.15 -14.90 -14.17
CA GLY A 409 17.67 -16.27 -14.36
C GLY A 409 16.60 -16.62 -13.32
N LEU A 410 15.50 -17.25 -13.76
CA LEU A 410 14.47 -17.79 -12.87
C LEU A 410 13.69 -18.90 -13.57
N THR A 411 13.07 -19.77 -12.77
CA THR A 411 12.26 -20.89 -13.25
C THR A 411 10.97 -20.96 -12.45
N ILE A 412 9.85 -21.19 -13.15
CA ILE A 412 8.52 -21.31 -12.55
C ILE A 412 7.92 -22.67 -12.93
N ALA A 413 7.66 -23.51 -11.93
CA ALA A 413 7.02 -24.81 -12.08
C ALA A 413 5.52 -24.67 -12.39
N ALA A 414 4.94 -25.70 -13.01
CA ALA A 414 3.50 -25.74 -13.24
C ALA A 414 2.71 -25.71 -11.92
N GLY A 415 1.68 -24.85 -11.85
CA GLY A 415 0.82 -24.67 -10.67
C GLY A 415 1.52 -23.97 -9.48
N GLU A 416 2.75 -23.48 -9.68
CA GLU A 416 3.49 -22.70 -8.68
C GLU A 416 3.08 -21.23 -8.71
N THR A 417 3.07 -20.61 -7.54
CA THR A 417 3.11 -19.15 -7.41
C THR A 417 4.51 -18.71 -6.96
N LEU A 418 5.31 -18.20 -7.91
CA LEU A 418 6.60 -17.60 -7.62
C LEU A 418 6.43 -16.12 -7.28
N GLY A 419 6.77 -15.73 -6.06
CA GLY A 419 6.84 -14.34 -5.63
C GLY A 419 8.11 -13.65 -6.14
N LEU A 420 7.99 -12.42 -6.63
CA LEU A 420 9.12 -11.54 -6.98
C LEU A 420 9.04 -10.27 -6.14
N VAL A 421 10.02 -10.08 -5.25
CA VAL A 421 10.04 -8.99 -4.26
C VAL A 421 11.30 -8.14 -4.35
N GLY A 422 11.24 -6.92 -3.83
CA GLY A 422 12.36 -5.98 -3.78
C GLY A 422 11.88 -4.53 -3.69
N GLU A 423 12.80 -3.61 -3.41
CA GLU A 423 12.53 -2.16 -3.32
C GLU A 423 11.98 -1.60 -4.65
N SER A 424 11.30 -0.45 -4.58
CA SER A 424 10.80 0.25 -5.76
C SER A 424 11.95 0.62 -6.71
N GLY A 425 11.75 0.39 -8.02
CA GLY A 425 12.76 0.66 -9.04
C GLY A 425 13.84 -0.42 -9.22
N CYS A 426 13.78 -1.55 -8.50
CA CYS A 426 14.77 -2.63 -8.66
C CYS A 426 14.63 -3.45 -9.94
N GLY A 427 13.56 -3.28 -10.73
CA GLY A 427 13.38 -3.90 -12.05
C GLY A 427 12.23 -4.92 -12.20
N LYS A 428 11.43 -5.16 -11.14
CA LYS A 428 10.37 -6.19 -11.12
C LYS A 428 9.34 -6.06 -12.25
N THR A 429 8.72 -4.90 -12.38
CA THR A 429 7.75 -4.62 -13.47
C THR A 429 8.40 -4.72 -14.85
N THR A 430 9.66 -4.30 -15.00
CA THR A 430 10.39 -4.45 -16.27
C THR A 430 10.58 -5.92 -16.62
N LEU A 431 10.94 -6.76 -15.64
CA LEU A 431 11.04 -8.21 -15.80
C LEU A 431 9.69 -8.84 -16.17
N GLY A 432 8.62 -8.51 -15.45
CA GLY A 432 7.27 -8.99 -15.73
C GLY A 432 6.79 -8.64 -17.15
N ARG A 433 7.02 -7.39 -17.58
CA ARG A 433 6.69 -6.93 -18.94
C ARG A 433 7.54 -7.60 -20.02
N ALA A 434 8.80 -7.92 -19.73
CA ALA A 434 9.67 -8.66 -20.63
C ALA A 434 9.20 -10.11 -20.79
N VAL A 435 8.85 -10.78 -19.68
CA VAL A 435 8.31 -12.15 -19.65
C VAL A 435 7.07 -12.30 -20.54
N VAL A 436 6.13 -11.36 -20.47
CA VAL A 436 4.92 -11.39 -21.32
C VAL A 436 5.14 -10.84 -22.75
N ARG A 437 6.39 -10.49 -23.10
CA ARG A 437 6.77 -9.84 -24.37
C ARG A 437 5.97 -8.56 -24.68
N ALA A 438 5.53 -7.84 -23.65
CA ALA A 438 5.05 -6.46 -23.78
C ALA A 438 6.21 -5.47 -23.92
N LEU A 439 7.40 -5.87 -23.45
CA LEU A 439 8.67 -5.21 -23.67
C LEU A 439 9.64 -6.21 -24.32
N ALA A 440 10.36 -5.79 -25.36
CA ALA A 440 11.38 -6.62 -25.97
C ALA A 440 12.63 -6.68 -25.07
N PRO A 441 13.18 -7.86 -24.76
CA PRO A 441 14.44 -7.95 -24.04
C PRO A 441 15.60 -7.46 -24.91
N THR A 442 16.65 -6.97 -24.27
CA THR A 442 17.93 -6.63 -24.92
C THR A 442 18.71 -7.89 -25.30
N SER A 443 18.74 -8.88 -24.41
CA SER A 443 19.34 -10.20 -24.64
C SER A 443 18.80 -11.22 -23.64
N GLY A 444 19.19 -12.49 -23.81
CA GLY A 444 18.74 -13.61 -22.99
C GLY A 444 17.57 -14.37 -23.63
N GLN A 445 17.05 -15.37 -22.91
CA GLN A 445 16.01 -16.28 -23.39
C GLN A 445 14.81 -16.31 -22.44
N ILE A 446 13.62 -16.50 -23.01
CA ILE A 446 12.36 -16.67 -22.27
C ILE A 446 11.72 -17.97 -22.80
N VAL A 447 12.09 -19.11 -22.24
CA VAL A 447 11.64 -20.42 -22.69
C VAL A 447 10.29 -20.74 -22.06
N TYR A 448 9.24 -20.77 -22.87
CA TYR A 448 7.90 -21.20 -22.47
C TYR A 448 7.66 -22.65 -22.84
N HIS A 449 7.21 -23.44 -21.87
CA HIS A 449 6.92 -24.87 -22.04
C HIS A 449 5.42 -25.09 -22.17
N GLY A 450 4.95 -25.02 -23.41
CA GLY A 450 3.56 -25.29 -23.75
C GLY A 450 3.31 -26.76 -24.09
N ASP A 451 2.06 -27.09 -24.39
CA ASP A 451 1.65 -28.45 -24.80
C ASP A 451 2.33 -28.91 -26.10
N LYS A 452 2.81 -27.94 -26.90
CA LYS A 452 3.53 -28.17 -28.16
C LYS A 452 5.06 -28.21 -27.99
N GLY A 453 5.55 -28.22 -26.75
CA GLY A 453 6.98 -28.22 -26.42
C GLY A 453 7.50 -26.86 -25.96
N ALA A 454 8.82 -26.78 -25.81
CA ALA A 454 9.54 -25.60 -25.37
C ALA A 454 9.78 -24.61 -26.53
N VAL A 455 9.46 -23.34 -26.33
CA VAL A 455 9.66 -22.27 -27.31
C VAL A 455 10.27 -21.05 -26.65
N ASP A 456 11.36 -20.55 -27.21
CA ASP A 456 11.94 -19.27 -26.76
C ASP A 456 11.09 -18.11 -27.29
N LEU A 457 10.33 -17.51 -26.37
CA LEU A 457 9.52 -16.35 -26.63
C LEU A 457 10.35 -15.11 -26.89
N ALA A 458 11.63 -15.00 -26.50
CA ALA A 458 12.45 -13.79 -26.67
C ALA A 458 12.77 -13.48 -28.14
N GLY A 459 13.00 -14.51 -28.96
CA GLY A 459 13.34 -14.37 -30.39
C GLY A 459 12.13 -14.28 -31.34
N LEU A 460 10.90 -14.49 -30.85
CA LEU A 460 9.73 -14.51 -31.72
C LEU A 460 9.36 -13.14 -32.29
N SER A 461 8.87 -13.14 -33.53
CA SER A 461 8.23 -11.99 -34.18
C SER A 461 6.82 -11.73 -33.62
N ASP A 462 6.33 -10.51 -33.78
CA ASP A 462 5.00 -10.11 -33.28
C ASP A 462 3.85 -10.96 -33.83
N SER A 463 3.99 -11.50 -35.05
CA SER A 463 2.99 -12.40 -35.64
C SER A 463 3.00 -13.77 -34.96
N ALA A 464 4.20 -14.32 -34.72
CA ALA A 464 4.36 -15.61 -34.05
C ALA A 464 3.94 -15.55 -32.57
N LEU A 465 4.16 -14.41 -31.90
CA LEU A 465 3.74 -14.17 -30.51
C LEU A 465 2.22 -14.23 -30.31
N ARG A 466 1.41 -13.99 -31.37
CA ARG A 466 -0.07 -14.00 -31.24
C ARG A 466 -0.60 -15.32 -30.69
N ALA A 467 0.04 -16.45 -31.01
CA ALA A 467 -0.34 -17.77 -30.50
C ALA A 467 -0.15 -17.92 -28.98
N TYR A 468 0.77 -17.13 -28.39
CA TYR A 468 1.13 -17.21 -26.97
C TYR A 468 0.48 -16.11 -26.12
N ARG A 469 -0.01 -15.03 -26.73
CA ARG A 469 -0.68 -13.90 -26.02
C ARG A 469 -1.95 -14.28 -25.26
N GLY A 470 -2.56 -15.44 -25.56
CA GLY A 470 -3.65 -16.01 -24.78
C GLY A 470 -3.19 -16.95 -23.65
N GLN A 471 -1.96 -17.44 -23.73
CA GLN A 471 -1.37 -18.44 -22.82
C GLN A 471 -0.56 -17.79 -21.70
N VAL A 472 0.07 -16.65 -21.99
CA VAL A 472 0.82 -15.82 -21.05
C VAL A 472 0.14 -14.46 -20.94
N ARG A 473 -0.39 -14.13 -19.77
CA ARG A 473 -1.19 -12.93 -19.53
C ARG A 473 -0.62 -12.12 -18.39
N MET A 474 -1.00 -10.84 -18.31
CA MET A 474 -0.57 -9.93 -17.26
C MET A 474 -1.79 -9.28 -16.62
N ILE A 475 -1.80 -9.21 -15.29
CA ILE A 475 -2.64 -8.30 -14.52
C ILE A 475 -1.76 -7.09 -14.22
N PHE A 476 -2.16 -5.92 -14.73
CA PHE A 476 -1.36 -4.70 -14.59
C PHE A 476 -1.56 -4.03 -13.22
N GLN A 477 -0.51 -3.33 -12.76
CA GLN A 477 -0.43 -2.61 -11.48
C GLN A 477 -1.56 -1.61 -11.26
N ASP A 478 -1.87 -0.77 -12.25
CA ASP A 478 -2.93 0.24 -12.14
C ASP A 478 -4.19 -0.19 -12.93
N PRO A 479 -5.30 -0.51 -12.24
CA PRO A 479 -6.55 -0.85 -12.90
C PRO A 479 -7.14 0.30 -13.73
N PHE A 480 -6.83 1.57 -13.43
CA PHE A 480 -7.35 2.73 -14.16
C PHE A 480 -6.74 2.84 -15.55
N SER A 481 -5.41 2.82 -15.66
CA SER A 481 -4.72 2.87 -16.95
C SER A 481 -4.83 1.56 -17.75
N ALA A 482 -5.09 0.43 -17.08
CA ALA A 482 -5.23 -0.87 -17.74
C ALA A 482 -6.54 -1.03 -18.54
N LEU A 483 -7.61 -0.30 -18.17
CA LEU A 483 -8.93 -0.43 -18.77
C LEU A 483 -9.26 0.78 -19.66
N ASN A 484 -9.70 0.54 -20.90
CA ASN A 484 -10.14 1.63 -21.76
C ASN A 484 -11.47 2.21 -21.24
N PRO A 485 -11.51 3.49 -20.80
CA PRO A 485 -12.70 4.07 -20.17
C PRO A 485 -13.87 4.25 -21.13
N ARG A 486 -13.63 4.14 -22.45
CA ARG A 486 -14.64 4.28 -23.51
C ARG A 486 -15.27 2.96 -23.93
N MET A 487 -14.86 1.84 -23.34
CA MET A 487 -15.39 0.51 -23.64
C MET A 487 -16.22 -0.01 -22.47
N THR A 488 -17.30 -0.72 -22.76
CA THR A 488 -18.08 -1.41 -21.73
C THR A 488 -17.34 -2.65 -21.21
N LEU A 489 -17.73 -3.19 -20.06
CA LEU A 489 -17.15 -4.44 -19.55
C LEU A 489 -17.23 -5.58 -20.55
N LEU A 490 -18.37 -5.73 -21.24
CA LEU A 490 -18.54 -6.73 -22.30
C LEU A 490 -17.49 -6.55 -23.40
N GLN A 491 -17.27 -5.31 -23.85
CA GLN A 491 -16.30 -5.03 -24.90
C GLN A 491 -14.86 -5.29 -24.43
N LEU A 492 -14.52 -4.91 -23.20
CA LEU A 492 -13.19 -5.11 -22.61
C LEU A 492 -12.85 -6.58 -22.41
N LEU A 493 -13.81 -7.37 -21.92
CA LEU A 493 -13.62 -8.80 -21.66
C LEU A 493 -13.77 -9.66 -22.92
N ALA A 494 -14.50 -9.19 -23.93
CA ALA A 494 -14.56 -9.85 -25.24
C ALA A 494 -13.35 -9.54 -26.14
N GLU A 495 -12.63 -8.43 -25.89
CA GLU A 495 -11.46 -8.00 -26.67
C GLU A 495 -10.44 -9.13 -26.91
N PRO A 496 -10.05 -9.95 -25.90
CA PRO A 496 -9.05 -11.00 -26.09
C PRO A 496 -9.47 -12.11 -27.07
N PHE A 497 -10.77 -12.28 -27.34
CA PHE A 497 -11.28 -13.23 -28.32
C PHE A 497 -11.39 -12.66 -29.74
N ARG A 498 -11.30 -11.33 -29.89
CA ARG A 498 -11.49 -10.67 -31.19
C ARG A 498 -10.28 -10.89 -32.09
N ASN A 499 -10.54 -11.39 -33.29
CA ASN A 499 -9.55 -11.38 -34.36
C ASN A 499 -9.43 -9.96 -34.93
N PRO A 500 -8.25 -9.32 -34.91
CA PRO A 500 -8.06 -7.98 -35.48
C PRO A 500 -8.44 -7.88 -36.97
N ALA A 501 -8.40 -9.00 -37.71
CA ALA A 501 -8.76 -9.07 -39.12
C ALA A 501 -10.29 -9.06 -39.37
N VAL A 502 -11.11 -9.24 -38.33
CA VAL A 502 -12.57 -9.33 -38.44
C VAL A 502 -13.20 -8.18 -37.66
N ARG A 503 -13.58 -7.10 -38.36
CA ARG A 503 -14.41 -6.03 -37.80
C ARG A 503 -15.85 -6.53 -37.62
N ARG A 504 -16.10 -7.29 -36.55
CA ARG A 504 -17.47 -7.52 -36.06
C ARG A 504 -17.74 -6.56 -34.92
N ASP A 505 -18.61 -5.58 -35.17
CA ASP A 505 -19.03 -4.62 -34.14
C ASP A 505 -19.82 -5.30 -33.00
N ARG A 506 -20.47 -6.45 -33.29
CA ARG A 506 -21.22 -7.24 -32.30
C ARG A 506 -20.38 -8.40 -31.74
N VAL A 507 -20.44 -8.55 -30.42
CA VAL A 507 -19.97 -9.73 -29.68
C VAL A 507 -20.98 -10.86 -29.90
N ASP A 508 -20.51 -12.08 -30.18
CA ASP A 508 -21.40 -13.24 -30.34
C ASP A 508 -21.93 -13.74 -28.97
N SER A 509 -23.03 -14.49 -29.01
CA SER A 509 -23.73 -14.96 -27.79
C SER A 509 -22.87 -15.89 -26.94
N GLU A 510 -21.96 -16.65 -27.55
CA GLU A 510 -21.07 -17.56 -26.82
C GLU A 510 -20.04 -16.75 -26.01
N THR A 511 -19.44 -15.73 -26.63
CA THR A 511 -18.52 -14.82 -25.97
C THR A 511 -19.22 -14.02 -24.87
N GLU A 512 -20.44 -13.54 -25.11
CA GLU A 512 -21.23 -12.85 -24.08
C GLU A 512 -21.50 -13.75 -22.87
N GLN A 513 -21.82 -15.03 -23.07
CA GLN A 513 -21.99 -15.99 -21.98
C GLN A 513 -20.68 -16.22 -21.22
N ARG A 514 -19.55 -16.40 -21.92
CA ARG A 514 -18.23 -16.55 -21.27
C ARG A 514 -17.87 -15.34 -20.42
N VAL A 515 -18.20 -14.14 -20.89
CA VAL A 515 -18.02 -12.91 -20.13
C VAL A 515 -18.92 -12.89 -18.89
N ALA A 516 -20.18 -13.25 -19.02
CA ALA A 516 -21.11 -13.35 -17.88
C ALA A 516 -20.59 -14.33 -16.83
N ASP A 517 -20.17 -15.53 -17.23
CA ASP A 517 -19.62 -16.54 -16.33
C ASP A 517 -18.35 -16.03 -15.62
N MET A 518 -17.45 -15.38 -16.35
CA MET A 518 -16.23 -14.81 -15.77
C MET A 518 -16.54 -13.68 -14.79
N LEU A 519 -17.53 -12.84 -15.06
CA LEU A 519 -17.97 -11.82 -14.10
C LEU A 519 -18.44 -12.46 -12.79
N VAL A 520 -19.27 -13.52 -12.86
CA VAL A 520 -19.68 -14.26 -11.66
C VAL A 520 -18.47 -14.80 -10.91
N ARG A 521 -17.51 -15.40 -11.61
CA ARG A 521 -16.28 -15.95 -11.02
C ARG A 521 -15.45 -14.92 -10.28
N VAL A 522 -15.32 -13.71 -10.82
CA VAL A 522 -14.61 -12.63 -10.12
C VAL A 522 -15.48 -11.88 -9.10
N GLY A 523 -16.68 -12.38 -8.78
CA GLY A 523 -17.57 -11.80 -7.77
C GLY A 523 -18.30 -10.53 -8.25
N LEU A 524 -18.52 -10.40 -9.56
CA LEU A 524 -19.29 -9.31 -10.17
C LEU A 524 -20.60 -9.82 -10.75
N ARG A 525 -21.61 -8.96 -10.77
CA ARG A 525 -22.93 -9.28 -11.32
C ARG A 525 -22.90 -9.26 -12.86
N PRO A 526 -23.44 -10.26 -13.57
CA PRO A 526 -23.52 -10.26 -15.03
C PRO A 526 -24.20 -9.02 -15.62
N GLU A 527 -25.19 -8.45 -14.93
CA GLU A 527 -25.88 -7.23 -15.38
C GLU A 527 -24.93 -6.03 -15.58
N TYR A 528 -23.73 -6.07 -15.01
CA TYR A 528 -22.72 -5.02 -15.13
C TYR A 528 -22.00 -5.01 -16.49
N MET A 529 -22.21 -6.02 -17.35
CA MET A 529 -21.59 -6.13 -18.68
C MET A 529 -21.71 -4.86 -19.54
N ARG A 530 -22.81 -4.11 -19.42
CA ARG A 530 -23.08 -2.92 -20.23
C ARG A 530 -22.57 -1.61 -19.61
N ARG A 531 -22.01 -1.65 -18.41
CA ARG A 531 -21.46 -0.48 -17.71
C ARG A 531 -20.02 -0.22 -18.13
N TYR A 532 -19.57 1.01 -17.92
CA TYR A 532 -18.20 1.46 -18.19
C TYR A 532 -17.32 1.38 -16.93
N PRO A 533 -15.99 1.24 -17.06
CA PRO A 533 -15.06 1.13 -15.94
C PRO A 533 -15.19 2.21 -14.86
N HIS A 534 -15.53 3.45 -15.24
CA HIS A 534 -15.64 4.55 -14.28
C HIS A 534 -16.76 4.38 -13.26
N ALA A 535 -17.75 3.52 -13.53
CA ALA A 535 -18.88 3.25 -12.65
C ALA A 535 -18.57 2.26 -11.51
N PHE A 536 -17.32 1.77 -11.42
CA PHE A 536 -16.90 0.75 -10.47
C PHE A 536 -15.91 1.31 -9.44
N SER A 537 -15.90 0.74 -8.24
CA SER A 537 -14.89 1.02 -7.20
C SER A 537 -13.51 0.48 -7.62
N GLY A 538 -12.43 0.90 -6.95
CA GLY A 538 -11.07 0.41 -7.22
C GLY A 538 -10.97 -1.13 -7.18
N GLY A 539 -11.52 -1.75 -6.14
CA GLY A 539 -11.57 -3.22 -6.02
C GLY A 539 -12.36 -3.91 -7.12
N GLN A 540 -13.50 -3.33 -7.53
CA GLN A 540 -14.29 -3.87 -8.63
C GLN A 540 -13.56 -3.74 -9.98
N ARG A 541 -12.88 -2.62 -10.23
CA ARG A 541 -12.03 -2.47 -11.42
C ARG A 541 -10.89 -3.47 -11.42
N GLN A 542 -10.32 -3.78 -10.26
CA GLN A 542 -9.30 -4.80 -10.17
C GLN A 542 -9.84 -6.20 -10.48
N ARG A 543 -11.05 -6.54 -10.00
CA ARG A 543 -11.75 -7.78 -10.41
C ARG A 543 -11.96 -7.85 -11.93
N VAL A 544 -12.32 -6.72 -12.56
CA VAL A 544 -12.42 -6.62 -14.03
C VAL A 544 -11.06 -6.84 -14.71
N ASN A 545 -9.98 -6.26 -14.19
CA ASN A 545 -8.63 -6.43 -14.70
C ASN A 545 -8.18 -7.91 -14.62
N ILE A 546 -8.45 -8.57 -13.49
CA ILE A 546 -8.23 -10.01 -13.28
C ILE A 546 -9.06 -10.83 -14.29
N ALA A 547 -10.35 -10.55 -14.42
CA ALA A 547 -11.22 -11.20 -15.40
C ALA A 547 -10.66 -11.08 -16.83
N ARG A 548 -10.18 -9.89 -17.22
CA ARG A 548 -9.60 -9.64 -18.56
C ARG A 548 -8.31 -10.42 -18.80
N ALA A 549 -7.51 -10.64 -17.77
CA ALA A 549 -6.32 -11.47 -17.87
C ALA A 549 -6.70 -12.95 -18.04
N LEU A 550 -7.73 -13.42 -17.32
CA LEU A 550 -8.07 -14.84 -17.19
C LEU A 550 -9.09 -15.36 -18.20
N ILE A 551 -9.80 -14.48 -18.90
CA ILE A 551 -10.86 -14.86 -19.84
C ILE A 551 -10.36 -15.82 -20.95
N THR A 552 -9.07 -15.79 -21.26
CA THR A 552 -8.43 -16.69 -22.24
C THR A 552 -7.94 -18.03 -21.66
N ARG A 553 -8.16 -18.28 -20.36
CA ARG A 553 -7.64 -19.43 -19.60
C ARG A 553 -6.13 -19.65 -19.81
N PRO A 554 -5.30 -18.66 -19.43
CA PRO A 554 -3.85 -18.76 -19.58
C PRO A 554 -3.26 -19.86 -18.70
N ARG A 555 -2.07 -20.38 -19.05
CA ARG A 555 -1.28 -21.25 -18.16
C ARG A 555 -0.40 -20.44 -17.21
N LEU A 556 0.06 -19.26 -17.64
CA LEU A 556 0.90 -18.36 -16.87
C LEU A 556 0.28 -16.96 -16.78
N VAL A 557 0.19 -16.44 -15.56
CA VAL A 557 -0.23 -15.07 -15.30
C VAL A 557 0.85 -14.32 -14.53
N VAL A 558 1.31 -13.20 -15.07
CA VAL A 558 2.14 -12.23 -14.35
C VAL A 558 1.20 -11.28 -13.62
N ALA A 559 1.14 -11.39 -12.30
CA ALA A 559 0.34 -10.51 -11.45
C ALA A 559 1.25 -9.39 -10.92
N ASP A 560 1.22 -8.22 -11.58
CA ASP A 560 2.08 -7.10 -11.23
C ASP A 560 1.39 -6.18 -10.24
N GLU A 561 1.79 -6.24 -8.97
CA GLU A 561 1.23 -5.47 -7.86
C GLU A 561 -0.32 -5.50 -7.80
N ALA A 562 -0.88 -6.68 -8.11
CA ALA A 562 -2.31 -6.86 -8.35
C ALA A 562 -3.22 -6.61 -7.12
N VAL A 563 -2.66 -6.36 -5.95
CA VAL A 563 -3.39 -6.05 -4.72
C VAL A 563 -2.92 -4.76 -4.05
N SER A 564 -2.01 -4.02 -4.69
CA SER A 564 -1.52 -2.73 -4.20
C SER A 564 -2.61 -1.67 -4.28
N ALA A 565 -2.52 -0.64 -3.42
CA ALA A 565 -3.47 0.48 -3.35
C ALA A 565 -4.95 0.07 -3.13
N LEU A 566 -5.18 -1.13 -2.56
CA LEU A 566 -6.49 -1.59 -2.12
C LEU A 566 -6.55 -1.63 -0.60
N ASP A 567 -7.73 -1.29 -0.06
CA ASP A 567 -8.05 -1.43 1.37
C ASP A 567 -7.86 -2.87 1.84
N VAL A 568 -7.59 -3.04 3.13
CA VAL A 568 -7.33 -4.34 3.76
C VAL A 568 -8.44 -5.36 3.47
N SER A 569 -9.71 -4.97 3.57
CA SER A 569 -10.85 -5.87 3.31
C SER A 569 -10.90 -6.33 1.84
N VAL A 570 -10.77 -5.40 0.90
CA VAL A 570 -10.78 -5.67 -0.54
C VAL A 570 -9.55 -6.49 -0.92
N ARG A 571 -8.38 -6.16 -0.37
CA ARG A 571 -7.13 -6.91 -0.53
C ARG A 571 -7.31 -8.37 -0.15
N ALA A 572 -7.86 -8.66 1.03
CA ALA A 572 -8.14 -10.02 1.48
C ALA A 572 -9.07 -10.77 0.52
N GLN A 573 -10.13 -10.12 0.04
CA GLN A 573 -11.04 -10.73 -0.95
C GLN A 573 -10.34 -11.04 -2.29
N ILE A 574 -9.47 -10.15 -2.79
CA ILE A 574 -8.72 -10.38 -4.03
C ILE A 574 -7.70 -11.49 -3.86
N LEU A 575 -7.03 -11.59 -2.71
CA LEU A 575 -6.10 -12.67 -2.43
C LEU A 575 -6.79 -14.04 -2.37
N ASN A 576 -7.93 -14.12 -1.68
CA ASN A 576 -8.76 -15.32 -1.69
C ASN A 576 -9.22 -15.67 -3.12
N LEU A 577 -9.64 -14.67 -3.93
CA LEU A 577 -10.00 -14.87 -5.33
C LEU A 577 -8.82 -15.42 -6.15
N LEU A 578 -7.62 -14.85 -6.04
CA LEU A 578 -6.44 -15.32 -6.77
C LEU A 578 -6.06 -16.75 -6.36
N ALA A 579 -6.17 -17.10 -5.08
CA ALA A 579 -5.95 -18.45 -4.59
C ALA A 579 -7.00 -19.43 -5.14
N ASP A 580 -8.29 -19.06 -5.12
CA ASP A 580 -9.37 -19.89 -5.67
C ASP A 580 -9.18 -20.12 -7.18
N LEU A 581 -8.78 -19.09 -7.92
CA LEU A 581 -8.51 -19.17 -9.35
C LEU A 581 -7.28 -20.03 -9.66
N ARG A 582 -6.23 -19.96 -8.83
CA ARG A 582 -5.06 -20.84 -8.91
C ARG A 582 -5.50 -22.29 -8.87
N ASP A 583 -6.27 -22.63 -7.85
CA ASP A 583 -6.64 -24.01 -7.53
C ASP A 583 -7.68 -24.55 -8.54
N GLU A 584 -8.60 -23.71 -9.00
CA GLU A 584 -9.63 -24.10 -9.96
C GLU A 584 -9.09 -24.28 -11.40
N TYR A 585 -8.17 -23.41 -11.84
CA TYR A 585 -7.69 -23.40 -13.22
C TYR A 585 -6.27 -23.95 -13.39
N ASP A 586 -5.66 -24.49 -12.33
CA ASP A 586 -4.26 -24.95 -12.30
C ASP A 586 -3.29 -23.86 -12.82
N LEU A 587 -3.53 -22.62 -12.38
CA LEU A 587 -2.77 -21.45 -12.88
C LEU A 587 -1.39 -21.39 -12.26
N THR A 588 -0.43 -21.01 -13.08
CA THR A 588 0.91 -20.63 -12.64
C THR A 588 1.00 -19.11 -12.53
N TYR A 589 1.52 -18.61 -11.41
CA TYR A 589 1.66 -17.17 -11.17
C TYR A 589 3.13 -16.77 -11.05
N LEU A 590 3.49 -15.69 -11.74
CA LEU A 590 4.60 -14.82 -11.32
C LEU A 590 3.96 -13.64 -10.58
N PHE A 591 4.04 -13.66 -9.26
CA PHE A 591 3.39 -12.67 -8.40
C PHE A 591 4.40 -11.60 -7.97
N ILE A 592 4.26 -10.39 -8.49
CA ILE A 592 5.14 -9.27 -8.17
C ILE A 592 4.46 -8.43 -7.09
N SER A 593 5.14 -8.22 -5.96
CA SER A 593 4.64 -7.41 -4.86
C SER A 593 5.80 -6.77 -4.10
N HIS A 594 5.53 -5.61 -3.50
CA HIS A 594 6.41 -5.02 -2.48
C HIS A 594 5.93 -5.35 -1.05
N ASP A 595 4.69 -5.82 -0.87
CA ASP A 595 4.14 -6.27 0.41
C ASP A 595 4.53 -7.74 0.66
N LEU A 596 5.45 -7.94 1.61
CA LEU A 596 5.95 -9.25 1.99
C LEU A 596 4.91 -10.09 2.75
N SER A 597 3.97 -9.47 3.47
CA SER A 597 2.88 -10.18 4.17
C SER A 597 1.97 -10.89 3.18
N VAL A 598 1.71 -10.25 2.04
CA VAL A 598 0.96 -10.86 0.93
C VAL A 598 1.73 -12.01 0.30
N VAL A 599 3.06 -11.85 0.15
CA VAL A 599 3.93 -12.88 -0.43
C VAL A 599 3.99 -14.12 0.47
N GLU A 600 4.10 -13.93 1.79
CA GLU A 600 4.05 -15.04 2.77
C GLU A 600 2.75 -15.85 2.63
N HIS A 601 1.65 -15.15 2.38
CA HIS A 601 0.33 -15.74 2.30
C HIS A 601 0.06 -16.48 0.97
N LEU A 602 0.56 -15.99 -0.16
CA LEU A 602 0.16 -16.50 -1.48
C LEU A 602 1.23 -17.36 -2.19
N CYS A 603 2.51 -17.07 -1.97
CA CYS A 603 3.60 -17.62 -2.79
C CYS A 603 4.16 -18.94 -2.25
N ASP A 604 4.55 -19.84 -3.15
CA ASP A 604 5.26 -21.09 -2.83
C ASP A 604 6.76 -20.84 -2.60
N ARG A 605 7.35 -20.06 -3.51
CA ARG A 605 8.76 -19.65 -3.51
C ARG A 605 8.84 -18.15 -3.73
N VAL A 606 9.97 -17.58 -3.34
CA VAL A 606 10.25 -16.15 -3.47
C VAL A 606 11.62 -15.96 -4.10
N ALA A 607 11.67 -15.08 -5.10
CA ALA A 607 12.90 -14.52 -5.65
C ALA A 607 13.01 -13.05 -5.24
N VAL A 608 14.10 -12.69 -4.59
CA VAL A 608 14.40 -11.33 -4.14
C VAL A 608 15.28 -10.65 -5.18
N MET A 609 14.84 -9.48 -5.65
CA MET A 609 15.48 -8.70 -6.71
C MET A 609 16.06 -7.39 -6.17
N TYR A 610 17.32 -7.13 -6.48
CA TYR A 610 18.03 -5.90 -6.15
C TYR A 610 18.82 -5.38 -7.36
N LEU A 611 18.62 -4.10 -7.72
CA LEU A 611 19.28 -3.43 -8.85
C LEU A 611 19.42 -4.28 -10.12
N GLY A 612 18.30 -4.81 -10.62
CA GLY A 612 18.27 -5.56 -11.86
C GLY A 612 18.64 -7.03 -11.76
N ARG A 613 18.98 -7.55 -10.57
CA ARG A 613 19.52 -8.90 -10.36
C ARG A 613 18.75 -9.66 -9.28
N ILE A 614 18.64 -10.97 -9.41
CA ILE A 614 18.14 -11.84 -8.34
C ILE A 614 19.27 -12.09 -7.35
N VAL A 615 19.02 -11.84 -6.08
CA VAL A 615 20.02 -11.96 -5.00
C VAL A 615 19.76 -13.13 -4.06
N GLU A 616 18.52 -13.60 -3.98
CA GLU A 616 18.14 -14.75 -3.17
C GLU A 616 16.88 -15.40 -3.73
N THR A 617 16.87 -16.74 -3.83
CA THR A 617 15.70 -17.52 -4.22
C THR A 617 15.55 -18.70 -3.27
N THR A 618 14.40 -18.85 -2.63
CA THR A 618 14.12 -19.97 -1.71
C THR A 618 12.62 -20.18 -1.53
N THR A 619 12.21 -21.17 -0.73
CA THR A 619 10.80 -21.34 -0.35
C THR A 619 10.36 -20.20 0.55
N THR A 620 9.07 -19.84 0.47
CA THR A 620 8.51 -18.75 1.28
C THR A 620 8.80 -18.95 2.76
N ASP A 621 8.51 -20.12 3.34
CA ASP A 621 8.79 -20.35 4.77
C ASP A 621 10.26 -20.16 5.15
N ARG A 622 11.20 -20.64 4.34
CA ARG A 622 12.63 -20.47 4.62
C ARG A 622 13.08 -19.03 4.51
N LEU A 623 12.56 -18.26 3.55
CA LEU A 623 12.90 -16.84 3.39
C LEU A 623 12.54 -16.05 4.67
N PHE A 624 11.35 -16.29 5.22
CA PHE A 624 10.83 -15.56 6.39
C PHE A 624 11.40 -16.06 7.72
N ASP A 625 11.87 -17.31 7.78
CA ASP A 625 12.51 -17.89 8.96
C ASP A 625 14.01 -17.58 9.00
N ALA A 626 14.74 -17.91 7.93
CA ALA A 626 16.20 -17.90 7.87
C ALA A 626 16.70 -17.32 6.54
N PRO A 627 16.58 -16.00 6.31
CA PRO A 627 17.13 -15.35 5.13
C PRO A 627 18.65 -15.51 5.07
N GLN A 628 19.23 -15.48 3.88
CA GLN A 628 20.66 -15.73 3.68
C GLN A 628 21.37 -14.60 2.92
N HIS A 629 20.64 -13.60 2.44
CA HIS A 629 21.19 -12.37 1.91
C HIS A 629 20.91 -11.17 2.83
N PRO A 630 21.91 -10.32 3.17
CA PRO A 630 21.73 -9.13 4.04
C PRO A 630 20.63 -8.16 3.58
N TYR A 631 20.43 -8.03 2.27
CA TYR A 631 19.32 -7.25 1.72
C TYR A 631 17.95 -7.85 2.09
N THR A 632 17.81 -9.18 2.04
CA THR A 632 16.57 -9.87 2.37
C THR A 632 16.23 -9.69 3.85
N GLU A 633 17.22 -9.82 4.75
CA GLU A 633 17.05 -9.49 6.16
C GLU A 633 16.56 -8.05 6.35
N ALA A 634 17.17 -7.09 5.66
CA ALA A 634 16.78 -5.69 5.77
C ALA A 634 15.37 -5.42 5.23
N LEU A 635 14.96 -6.08 4.12
CA LEU A 635 13.59 -6.02 3.62
C LEU A 635 12.59 -6.56 4.65
N LEU A 636 12.89 -7.72 5.25
CA LEU A 636 12.05 -8.39 6.25
C LEU A 636 11.95 -7.57 7.54
N SER A 637 13.05 -6.99 8.01
CA SER A 637 13.09 -6.12 9.19
C SER A 637 12.30 -4.82 9.01
N ALA A 638 12.02 -4.40 7.76
CA ALA A 638 11.28 -3.17 7.47
C ALA A 638 9.76 -3.38 7.37
N VAL A 639 9.27 -4.62 7.42
CA VAL A 639 7.83 -4.89 7.28
C VAL A 639 7.10 -4.54 8.57
N PRO A 640 6.06 -3.67 8.53
CA PRO A 640 5.25 -3.37 9.70
C PRO A 640 4.49 -4.62 10.15
N VAL A 641 4.49 -4.90 11.45
CA VAL A 641 3.73 -6.00 12.03
C VAL A 641 2.51 -5.41 12.74
N ALA A 642 1.31 -5.91 12.41
CA ALA A 642 0.04 -5.50 13.02
C ALA A 642 -0.13 -6.06 14.44
N ASP A 643 0.82 -5.74 15.32
CA ASP A 643 0.87 -6.10 16.72
C ASP A 643 1.56 -4.97 17.51
N PRO A 644 0.81 -4.20 18.33
CA PRO A 644 1.37 -3.07 19.06
C PRO A 644 2.43 -3.48 20.08
N HIS A 645 2.44 -4.73 20.53
CA HIS A 645 3.44 -5.25 21.48
C HIS A 645 4.81 -5.49 20.84
N ARG A 646 4.90 -5.41 19.50
CA ARG A 646 6.14 -5.52 18.73
C ARG A 646 6.69 -4.16 18.26
N ARG A 647 6.11 -3.05 18.73
CA ARG A 647 6.55 -1.68 18.42
C ARG A 647 8.05 -1.49 18.71
N GLY A 648 8.78 -0.88 17.77
CA GLY A 648 10.22 -0.64 17.88
C GLY A 648 11.12 -1.85 17.63
N GLY A 649 10.56 -2.97 17.14
CA GLY A 649 11.29 -4.22 16.89
C GLY A 649 12.23 -4.25 15.68
N ARG A 650 12.40 -3.14 14.95
CA ARG A 650 13.26 -3.09 13.75
C ARG A 650 14.73 -3.20 14.15
N THR A 651 15.44 -4.20 13.64
CA THR A 651 16.85 -4.45 13.99
C THR A 651 17.84 -3.86 12.98
N THR A 652 17.40 -3.64 11.73
CA THR A 652 18.31 -3.28 10.63
C THR A 652 17.88 -1.96 9.97
N ARG A 653 18.72 -0.92 10.08
CA ARG A 653 18.56 0.34 9.35
C ARG A 653 19.47 0.36 8.12
N LEU A 654 18.88 0.46 6.92
CA LEU A 654 19.65 0.64 5.68
C LEU A 654 20.03 2.11 5.48
N SER A 655 21.22 2.35 4.90
CA SER A 655 21.59 3.69 4.47
C SER A 655 20.68 4.22 3.34
N ASP A 656 20.55 5.54 3.29
CA ASP A 656 19.56 6.23 2.46
C ASP A 656 19.84 6.18 0.94
N GLU A 657 21.09 5.99 0.54
CA GLU A 657 21.52 6.13 -0.85
C GLU A 657 21.39 4.81 -1.62
N LEU A 658 20.35 4.72 -2.46
CA LEU A 658 20.29 3.71 -3.52
C LEU A 658 21.35 4.04 -4.59
N PRO A 659 22.23 3.09 -4.95
CA PRO A 659 23.15 3.29 -6.07
C PRO A 659 22.39 3.62 -7.36
N ASP A 660 22.97 4.51 -8.17
CA ASP A 660 22.40 4.86 -9.48
C ASP A 660 22.39 3.61 -10.39
N PRO A 661 21.23 3.14 -10.86
CA PRO A 661 21.14 1.99 -11.77
C PRO A 661 21.87 2.21 -13.12
N ALA A 662 22.18 3.46 -13.48
CA ALA A 662 23.01 3.79 -14.64
C ALA A 662 24.52 3.66 -14.36
N ALA A 663 24.93 3.63 -13.10
CA ALA A 663 26.30 3.50 -12.65
C ALA A 663 26.40 2.56 -11.43
N PRO A 664 26.03 1.27 -11.58
CA PRO A 664 26.05 0.32 -10.48
C PRO A 664 27.48 0.11 -9.94
N PRO A 665 27.64 -0.22 -8.66
CA PRO A 665 28.96 -0.50 -8.11
C PRO A 665 29.65 -1.67 -8.82
N PRO A 666 31.00 -1.68 -8.95
CA PRO A 666 31.71 -2.65 -9.76
C PRO A 666 31.69 -4.09 -9.20
N GLY A 667 31.60 -4.26 -7.88
CA GLY A 667 31.46 -5.54 -7.20
C GLY A 667 30.02 -5.91 -6.87
N CYS A 668 29.77 -6.33 -5.62
CA CYS A 668 28.43 -6.60 -5.12
C CYS A 668 27.59 -5.32 -5.17
N ALA A 669 26.45 -5.35 -5.87
CA ALA A 669 25.59 -4.18 -6.04
C ALA A 669 25.10 -3.60 -4.70
N PHE A 670 24.97 -4.44 -3.66
CA PHE A 670 24.46 -4.06 -2.34
C PHE A 670 25.55 -3.62 -1.34
N HIS A 671 26.83 -3.73 -1.66
CA HIS A 671 27.90 -3.55 -0.66
C HIS A 671 27.94 -2.16 0.00
N THR A 672 27.46 -1.12 -0.69
CA THR A 672 27.40 0.25 -0.17
C THR A 672 26.34 0.45 0.91
N ARG A 673 25.40 -0.49 1.03
CA ARG A 673 24.29 -0.49 2.00
C ARG A 673 24.32 -1.70 2.93
N CYS A 674 25.28 -2.62 2.74
CA CYS A 674 25.35 -3.88 3.46
C CYS A 674 25.96 -3.67 4.85
N PRO A 675 25.24 -3.97 5.96
CA PRO A 675 25.80 -3.88 7.31
C PRO A 675 26.91 -4.92 7.56
N HIS A 676 27.00 -5.95 6.71
CA HIS A 676 27.99 -7.02 6.79
C HIS A 676 29.08 -6.93 5.71
N VAL A 677 29.31 -5.74 5.14
CA VAL A 677 30.28 -5.57 4.05
C VAL A 677 31.69 -6.03 4.45
N ARG A 678 32.34 -6.79 3.55
CA ARG A 678 33.76 -7.18 3.64
C ARG A 678 34.51 -6.58 2.46
N ALA A 679 35.26 -5.51 2.71
CA ALA A 679 35.86 -4.67 1.67
C ALA A 679 36.73 -5.43 0.65
N GLU A 680 37.37 -6.51 1.09
CA GLU A 680 38.31 -7.32 0.29
C GLU A 680 37.69 -7.90 -1.00
N ARG A 681 36.43 -8.36 -0.95
CA ARG A 681 35.73 -8.98 -2.10
C ARG A 681 34.48 -8.23 -2.54
N CYS A 682 33.72 -7.68 -1.59
CA CYS A 682 32.41 -7.07 -1.91
C CYS A 682 32.52 -5.85 -2.84
N GLY A 683 33.62 -5.09 -2.79
CA GLY A 683 33.79 -3.89 -3.62
C GLY A 683 34.22 -4.17 -5.06
N THR A 684 34.83 -5.34 -5.34
CA THR A 684 35.52 -5.63 -6.60
C THR A 684 34.93 -6.81 -7.36
N GLU A 685 34.31 -7.76 -6.67
CA GLU A 685 33.76 -8.98 -7.27
C GLU A 685 32.24 -8.98 -7.20
N VAL A 686 31.60 -9.30 -8.34
CA VAL A 686 30.16 -9.50 -8.42
C VAL A 686 29.82 -10.92 -7.93
N PRO A 687 29.03 -11.09 -6.86
CA PRO A 687 28.63 -12.41 -6.40
C PRO A 687 27.68 -13.06 -7.42
N GLN A 688 27.91 -14.34 -7.71
CA GLN A 688 27.02 -15.15 -8.53
C GLN A 688 25.91 -15.76 -7.67
N LEU A 689 24.71 -15.89 -8.22
CA LEU A 689 23.62 -16.62 -7.58
C LEU A 689 23.99 -18.11 -7.56
N ARG A 690 24.20 -18.68 -6.36
CA ARG A 690 24.62 -20.08 -6.18
C ARG A 690 23.79 -20.79 -5.11
N GLY A 691 23.56 -22.08 -5.30
CA GLY A 691 22.93 -22.93 -4.27
C GLY A 691 23.82 -23.09 -3.05
N ILE A 692 23.34 -22.63 -1.90
CA ILE A 692 23.99 -22.82 -0.59
C ILE A 692 23.34 -23.96 0.20
N ALA A 693 22.09 -24.28 -0.13
CA ALA A 693 21.34 -25.43 0.38
C ALA A 693 20.34 -25.89 -0.70
N PRO A 694 19.77 -27.10 -0.61
CA PRO A 694 18.79 -27.58 -1.59
C PRO A 694 17.61 -26.62 -1.73
N GLY A 695 17.42 -26.06 -2.93
CA GLY A 695 16.37 -25.08 -3.23
C GLY A 695 16.58 -23.69 -2.63
N HIS A 696 17.80 -23.34 -2.20
CA HIS A 696 18.14 -22.02 -1.66
C HIS A 696 19.37 -21.47 -2.36
N ASP A 697 19.15 -20.53 -3.28
CA ASP A 697 20.19 -19.88 -4.05
C ASP A 697 20.43 -18.45 -3.55
N VAL A 698 21.69 -18.04 -3.42
CA VAL A 698 22.06 -16.73 -2.86
C VAL A 698 23.24 -16.12 -3.61
N ALA A 699 23.16 -14.82 -3.88
CA ALA A 699 24.23 -14.01 -4.48
C ALA A 699 24.98 -13.20 -3.42
N CYS A 700 25.58 -13.87 -2.44
CA CYS A 700 26.42 -13.27 -1.41
C CYS A 700 27.73 -14.04 -1.25
N HIS A 701 28.85 -13.31 -1.18
CA HIS A 701 30.18 -13.91 -0.99
C HIS A 701 30.33 -14.62 0.37
N HIS A 702 29.50 -14.25 1.35
CA HIS A 702 29.62 -14.68 2.74
C HIS A 702 28.36 -15.37 3.28
N ALA A 703 27.42 -15.80 2.42
CA ALA A 703 26.13 -16.36 2.85
C ALA A 703 26.26 -17.43 3.95
N GLU A 704 27.15 -18.41 3.76
CA GLU A 704 27.37 -19.52 4.72
C GLU A 704 27.98 -19.09 6.07
N ALA A 705 28.52 -17.88 6.17
CA ALA A 705 29.18 -17.36 7.36
C ALA A 705 28.34 -16.31 8.12
N LEU A 706 27.20 -15.90 7.57
CA LEU A 706 26.34 -14.87 8.17
C LEU A 706 25.21 -15.53 8.95
N GLU A 707 24.96 -15.01 10.15
CA GLU A 707 23.75 -15.31 10.93
C GLU A 707 22.78 -14.15 10.76
N LEU A 708 21.80 -14.32 9.86
CA LEU A 708 20.77 -13.32 9.57
C LEU A 708 19.44 -13.72 10.21
N ARG A 709 18.60 -12.73 10.53
CA ARG A 709 17.33 -12.95 11.24
C ARG A 709 16.12 -12.70 10.33
N GLY A 710 15.23 -13.69 10.25
CA GLY A 710 13.89 -13.53 9.70
C GLY A 710 12.89 -12.89 10.66
N VAL A 711 11.67 -12.61 10.19
CA VAL A 711 10.62 -11.91 10.97
C VAL A 711 10.01 -12.78 12.08
N ARG A 712 10.21 -14.10 12.01
CA ARG A 712 9.68 -15.08 12.97
C ARG A 712 10.54 -15.26 14.22
N HIS A 713 11.72 -14.62 14.29
CA HIS A 713 12.54 -14.65 15.50
C HIS A 713 12.00 -13.69 16.58
N PRO A 714 11.90 -14.12 17.85
CA PRO A 714 11.52 -13.22 18.93
C PRO A 714 12.54 -12.09 19.06
N ILE A 715 12.05 -10.87 19.21
CA ILE A 715 12.88 -9.72 19.58
C ILE A 715 13.46 -10.07 20.96
N SER A 716 14.76 -10.33 21.01
CA SER A 716 15.46 -10.45 22.30
C SER A 716 15.29 -9.11 22.98
N SER A 717 14.72 -9.09 24.18
CA SER A 717 14.68 -7.87 25.00
C SER A 717 16.09 -7.28 25.06
N PRO A 718 16.30 -5.99 24.79
CA PRO A 718 17.59 -5.39 25.03
C PRO A 718 17.90 -5.54 26.53
N SER A 719 18.98 -6.26 26.82
CA SER A 719 19.53 -6.46 28.16
C SER A 719 20.05 -5.17 28.77
#